data_AF-A0A1F4Y3M9-F1
#
_entry.id   AF-A0A1F4Y3M9-F1
#
_cell.length_a   1.000
_cell.length_b   1.000
_cell.length_c   1.000
_cell.angle_alpha   90.00
_cell.angle_beta   90.00
_cell.angle_gamma   90.00
#
_symmetry.space_group_name_H-M   'P 1'
#
loop_
_entity.id
_entity.type
_entity.pdbx_description
1 polymer ?
#
loop_
_entity_poly.entity_id
_entity_poly.type
_entity_poly.pdbx_seq_one_letter_code
_entity_poly.pdbx_strand_id
1 'polypeptide(L)'
;MRTLQDVHHAGSWMIFLFFLALFIMPLSASAAAPNAGTIRSATIYLQHSALGDQNAGLYDYLVEHIPELKAKGFNTFWFVTPWATFDKRPLTEPRVYTAGAFASAKNILELLRQNDMRALIGLNYFGAGWGPDYNNDGVSDEKDKNCELTTDPQKFAAFDAYVEKFLTEMQPYNDIIYPVVFTEASTPCGLTVTSDGVEVAAIMRNTLGSVPNRLPPSLREKYNFGYHDNAILTSGTGFGVSPAMPNTFDFFSTVAYDFDDLTDSEIVAEIDLRADRFRQAHPGVPLIIGELGARSCSGTASDPTRFSEATQSRAISTTVRHALSRGIGINLWTYPWIPADSSVNCPDGELVLERKDGTPKAVIPALQDIFSSIGPCYWNGQSVAPGASVVAYQRPRAPFGGQCVSQTRTCSSDVLTGSYFYSSCTVDAPLPPPLLTSSTEGTSPFPVVFTYNLNRNYFCDAGSYRFSFGDEDWAAGDVFKNLIWAAGICGPVTGTISHTYTIPGAYKAALNNGSTGEAISSAIVYVAPKVSSTPLLKASTAEGTAPFTVAFSYTLNKDSSCSAGYYSLSFGDEDWAAGDVQQKVSWNAGACAPITGTITHTYTTPGIYLAQLNNPGIAQLGSAKITVASPTVHPSCSWNGQSVAHGSAVTAYQSANVAYGEQCTSQTRTCADGALSGSYPYAACAVNLPVPLIANITAGTAPLPVAFTYRLNVASSCSAGYYSLSFGDEDWAAGDVQQKMSWNAGVCAPIVQTMTHTYTKTGIYLAQLNNPGIVQLGSAKISVAAAPPPPEVVLPGTTAEDIVVADVNEGTAPFPVTFSYLLNRTASCSAGAYTLYFGDENWAAGDTAKHSSWGAGGCAQSIQTITHTYTQKGIYKMQIFDQSSGAGVFAGSELVTVLAAPVASASFDYLGAYSSAFNSHLAVVAVGMIDAPLSILTDALGDLFYNAGIY
;
A
#
# COMPACT_ATOMS: atom_id res chain seq x y z
N MET A 1 25.23 -63.29 -52.91
CA MET A 1 25.57 -64.15 -51.75
C MET A 1 26.37 -63.29 -50.80
N ARG A 2 26.13 -63.23 -49.50
CA ARG A 2 25.07 -63.75 -48.64
C ARG A 2 25.42 -63.16 -47.26
N THR A 3 24.42 -62.63 -46.57
CA THR A 3 24.12 -62.85 -45.15
C THR A 3 25.21 -62.70 -44.06
N LEU A 4 24.75 -62.08 -42.95
CA LEU A 4 25.18 -62.16 -41.55
C LEU A 4 26.04 -61.01 -41.02
N GLN A 5 25.36 -59.94 -40.62
CA GLN A 5 25.57 -59.29 -39.31
C GLN A 5 24.27 -58.58 -38.89
N ASP A 6 23.20 -59.37 -38.75
CA ASP A 6 21.97 -58.99 -38.05
C ASP A 6 22.03 -59.54 -36.62
N VAL A 7 21.29 -58.89 -35.71
CA VAL A 7 21.15 -59.14 -34.25
C VAL A 7 22.10 -58.29 -33.39
N HIS A 8 21.84 -56.97 -33.31
CA HIS A 8 21.96 -56.18 -32.06
C HIS A 8 21.49 -54.71 -32.15
N HIS A 9 20.92 -54.23 -33.28
CA HIS A 9 20.49 -52.82 -33.42
C HIS A 9 18.98 -52.55 -33.56
N ALA A 10 18.12 -53.56 -33.43
CA ALA A 10 16.66 -53.35 -33.49
C ALA A 10 16.00 -53.02 -32.13
N GLY A 11 16.72 -53.11 -31.01
CA GLY A 11 16.14 -52.94 -29.67
C GLY A 11 16.11 -51.49 -29.11
N SER A 12 16.97 -50.59 -29.60
CA SER A 12 17.07 -49.23 -29.04
C SER A 12 16.19 -48.18 -29.74
N TRP A 13 15.69 -48.47 -30.94
CA TRP A 13 14.86 -47.51 -31.69
C TRP A 13 13.37 -47.57 -31.32
N MET A 14 12.88 -48.71 -30.81
CA MET A 14 11.48 -48.82 -30.35
C MET A 14 11.26 -48.21 -28.97
N ILE A 15 12.27 -48.17 -28.10
CA ILE A 15 12.16 -47.49 -26.79
C ILE A 15 12.22 -45.97 -26.97
N PHE A 16 12.98 -45.46 -27.95
CA PHE A 16 13.03 -44.02 -28.22
C PHE A 16 11.72 -43.48 -28.83
N LEU A 17 11.03 -44.27 -29.67
CA LEU A 17 9.72 -43.90 -30.23
C LEU A 17 8.56 -44.05 -29.22
N PHE A 18 8.66 -44.96 -28.25
CA PHE A 18 7.66 -45.08 -27.18
C PHE A 18 7.79 -43.95 -26.12
N PHE A 19 8.99 -43.41 -25.90
CA PHE A 19 9.19 -42.24 -25.05
C PHE A 19 8.89 -40.91 -25.75
N LEU A 20 8.93 -40.84 -27.09
CA LEU A 20 8.53 -39.63 -27.83
C LEU A 20 6.99 -39.51 -27.97
N ALA A 21 6.25 -40.63 -27.91
CA ALA A 21 4.79 -40.65 -27.97
C ALA A 21 4.10 -40.35 -26.62
N LEU A 22 4.85 -40.28 -25.51
CA LEU A 22 4.34 -39.91 -24.18
C LEU A 22 4.60 -38.44 -23.81
N PHE A 23 5.19 -37.64 -24.70
CA PHE A 23 5.39 -36.20 -24.54
C PHE A 23 4.71 -35.33 -25.60
N ILE A 24 3.78 -35.89 -26.37
CA ILE A 24 2.77 -35.11 -27.09
C ILE A 24 1.47 -35.23 -26.28
N MET A 25 1.46 -34.60 -25.10
CA MET A 25 0.17 -34.16 -24.57
C MET A 25 -0.37 -33.13 -25.56
N PRO A 26 -1.64 -33.21 -26.01
CA PRO A 26 -2.25 -32.04 -26.59
C PRO A 26 -2.18 -30.96 -25.51
N LEU A 27 -1.45 -29.88 -25.77
CA LEU A 27 -1.57 -28.66 -25.00
C LEU A 27 -3.05 -28.33 -24.97
N SER A 28 -3.68 -28.59 -23.84
CA SER A 28 -5.05 -28.25 -23.57
C SER A 28 -5.17 -26.74 -23.71
N ALA A 29 -5.75 -26.30 -24.82
CA ALA A 29 -6.16 -24.92 -25.03
C ALA A 29 -7.14 -24.52 -23.92
N SER A 30 -6.85 -23.41 -23.21
CA SER A 30 -7.82 -22.49 -22.58
C SER A 30 -7.14 -21.54 -21.57
N ALA A 31 -5.96 -21.00 -21.87
CA ALA A 31 -5.41 -19.90 -21.07
C ALA A 31 -5.46 -18.65 -21.93
N ALA A 32 -6.15 -17.61 -21.46
CA ALA A 32 -6.07 -16.28 -22.05
C ALA A 32 -4.62 -15.78 -21.99
N ALA A 33 -4.29 -14.80 -22.82
CA ALA A 33 -2.95 -14.26 -22.91
C ALA A 33 -2.39 -13.83 -21.52
N PRO A 34 -1.06 -13.78 -21.32
CA PRO A 34 -0.50 -13.38 -20.03
C PRO A 34 -0.86 -11.95 -19.61
N ASN A 35 -0.58 -11.56 -18.37
CA ASN A 35 -0.91 -10.22 -17.86
C ASN A 35 -0.30 -9.09 -18.75
N ALA A 36 -1.13 -8.12 -19.14
CA ALA A 36 -0.75 -7.00 -19.99
C ALA A 36 0.37 -6.12 -19.40
N GLY A 37 0.53 -6.07 -18.07
CA GLY A 37 1.64 -5.38 -17.42
C GLY A 37 3.03 -5.97 -17.73
N THR A 38 3.10 -7.17 -18.32
CA THR A 38 4.35 -7.82 -18.75
C THR A 38 4.73 -7.52 -20.20
N ILE A 39 3.90 -6.76 -20.92
CA ILE A 39 4.10 -6.45 -22.33
C ILE A 39 5.34 -5.56 -22.48
N ARG A 40 6.28 -6.02 -23.32
CA ARG A 40 7.42 -5.25 -23.82
C ARG A 40 7.36 -5.33 -25.34
N SER A 41 6.71 -4.33 -25.92
CA SER A 41 6.29 -4.34 -27.32
C SER A 41 6.95 -3.24 -28.14
N ALA A 42 7.03 -3.49 -29.43
CA ALA A 42 7.24 -2.46 -30.43
C ALA A 42 6.21 -2.65 -31.55
N THR A 43 5.81 -1.53 -32.15
CA THR A 43 4.95 -1.55 -33.34
C THR A 43 5.77 -1.99 -34.53
N ILE A 44 5.21 -2.90 -35.34
CA ILE A 44 5.80 -3.31 -36.62
C ILE A 44 4.91 -2.75 -37.74
N TYR A 45 5.36 -1.65 -38.33
CA TYR A 45 4.67 -0.95 -39.41
C TYR A 45 5.63 -0.67 -40.57
N LEU A 46 5.32 -1.22 -41.76
CA LEU A 46 6.17 -1.13 -42.97
C LEU A 46 5.61 -0.17 -44.04
N GLN A 47 4.60 0.65 -43.70
CA GLN A 47 3.88 1.58 -44.59
C GLN A 47 3.07 0.95 -45.74
N HIS A 48 3.56 -0.11 -46.38
CA HIS A 48 2.93 -0.78 -47.53
C HIS A 48 2.64 -2.27 -47.31
N SER A 49 2.87 -2.76 -46.09
CA SER A 49 2.56 -4.13 -45.69
C SER A 49 2.11 -4.10 -44.23
N ALA A 50 0.86 -4.50 -44.00
CA ALA A 50 0.21 -4.56 -42.70
C ALA A 50 -0.35 -5.97 -42.42
N LEU A 51 -0.87 -6.20 -41.22
CA LEU A 51 -1.43 -7.49 -40.86
C LEU A 51 -2.62 -7.83 -41.77
N GLY A 52 -2.56 -8.99 -42.42
CA GLY A 52 -3.59 -9.45 -43.36
C GLY A 52 -3.31 -9.11 -44.81
N ASP A 53 -2.30 -8.30 -45.14
CA ASP A 53 -1.89 -8.14 -46.52
C ASP A 53 -1.40 -9.48 -47.09
N GLN A 54 -1.75 -9.76 -48.35
CA GLN A 54 -1.42 -11.03 -49.01
C GLN A 54 -0.01 -11.02 -49.64
N ASN A 55 0.70 -9.90 -49.58
CA ASN A 55 2.11 -9.85 -49.94
C ASN A 55 2.95 -10.47 -48.81
N ALA A 56 4.12 -11.01 -49.15
CA ALA A 56 5.01 -11.62 -48.17
C ALA A 56 5.81 -10.60 -47.34
N GLY A 57 5.68 -9.29 -47.61
CA GLY A 57 6.58 -8.26 -47.07
C GLY A 57 6.68 -8.25 -45.54
N LEU A 58 5.56 -8.23 -44.84
CA LEU A 58 5.54 -8.28 -43.38
C LEU A 58 6.02 -9.64 -42.83
N TYR A 59 5.66 -10.74 -43.48
CA TYR A 59 6.09 -12.07 -43.06
C TYR A 59 7.62 -12.22 -43.17
N ASP A 60 8.19 -11.85 -44.31
CA ASP A 60 9.63 -11.92 -44.59
C ASP A 60 10.41 -11.02 -43.63
N TYR A 61 9.92 -9.80 -43.37
CA TYR A 61 10.50 -8.90 -42.38
C TYR A 61 10.53 -9.53 -40.98
N LEU A 62 9.42 -10.13 -40.54
CA LEU A 62 9.33 -10.76 -39.22
C LEU A 62 10.25 -11.98 -39.10
N VAL A 63 10.38 -12.80 -40.14
CA VAL A 63 11.31 -13.95 -40.15
C VAL A 63 12.74 -13.49 -39.88
N GLU A 64 13.15 -12.37 -40.46
CA GLU A 64 14.49 -11.79 -40.27
C GLU A 64 14.67 -11.16 -38.89
N HIS A 65 13.68 -10.42 -38.39
CA HIS A 65 13.86 -9.53 -37.23
C HIS A 65 13.37 -10.10 -35.88
N ILE A 66 12.48 -11.10 -35.87
CA ILE A 66 12.00 -11.72 -34.61
C ILE A 66 13.15 -12.19 -33.71
N PRO A 67 14.16 -12.96 -34.21
CA PRO A 67 15.23 -13.45 -33.35
C PRO A 67 16.02 -12.33 -32.68
N GLU A 68 16.31 -11.26 -33.42
CA GLU A 68 17.04 -10.11 -32.90
C GLU A 68 16.22 -9.35 -31.85
N LEU A 69 14.98 -8.98 -32.17
CA LEU A 69 14.10 -8.23 -31.27
C LEU A 69 13.81 -9.01 -29.99
N LYS A 70 13.60 -10.33 -30.09
CA LYS A 70 13.46 -11.20 -28.93
C LYS A 70 14.72 -11.22 -28.08
N ALA A 71 15.91 -11.32 -28.69
CA ALA A 71 17.18 -11.27 -27.97
C ALA A 71 17.41 -9.94 -27.25
N LYS A 72 16.81 -8.85 -27.73
CA LYS A 72 16.82 -7.53 -27.06
C LYS A 72 15.79 -7.40 -25.93
N GLY A 73 14.94 -8.41 -25.71
CA GLY A 73 14.00 -8.47 -24.60
C GLY A 73 12.54 -8.15 -24.94
N PHE A 74 12.24 -7.80 -26.21
CA PHE A 74 10.86 -7.68 -26.67
C PHE A 74 10.15 -9.05 -26.61
N ASN A 75 8.87 -9.05 -26.26
CA ASN A 75 8.08 -10.28 -26.11
C ASN A 75 6.72 -10.21 -26.83
N THR A 76 6.38 -9.05 -27.37
CA THR A 76 5.09 -8.74 -27.99
C THR A 76 5.35 -7.81 -29.18
N PHE A 77 4.54 -7.91 -30.23
CA PHE A 77 4.49 -6.90 -31.28
C PHE A 77 3.10 -6.33 -31.42
N TRP A 78 3.03 -5.03 -31.70
CA TRP A 78 1.80 -4.37 -32.06
C TRP A 78 1.70 -4.28 -33.57
N PHE A 79 0.59 -4.77 -34.12
CA PHE A 79 0.35 -4.75 -35.56
C PHE A 79 -0.70 -3.73 -35.96
N VAL A 80 -0.35 -2.92 -36.97
CA VAL A 80 -1.33 -2.16 -37.74
C VAL A 80 -2.20 -3.16 -38.51
N THR A 81 -3.52 -3.06 -38.32
CA THR A 81 -4.50 -4.03 -38.83
C THR A 81 -5.65 -3.29 -39.52
N PRO A 82 -5.47 -2.81 -40.76
CA PRO A 82 -6.50 -2.04 -41.46
C PRO A 82 -7.78 -2.86 -41.62
N TRP A 83 -8.92 -2.34 -41.19
CA TRP A 83 -10.19 -3.08 -41.26
C TRP A 83 -10.55 -3.43 -42.72
N ALA A 84 -10.33 -2.51 -43.65
CA ALA A 84 -10.63 -2.72 -45.08
C ALA A 84 -9.94 -3.96 -45.69
N THR A 85 -8.80 -4.38 -45.13
CA THR A 85 -8.05 -5.56 -45.60
C THR A 85 -8.85 -6.85 -45.41
N PHE A 86 -9.57 -6.97 -44.29
CA PHE A 86 -10.33 -8.17 -43.93
C PHE A 86 -11.80 -8.12 -44.38
N ASP A 87 -12.37 -6.92 -44.42
CA ASP A 87 -13.79 -6.71 -44.65
C ASP A 87 -14.01 -5.35 -45.34
N LYS A 88 -13.72 -5.33 -46.64
CA LYS A 88 -13.65 -4.11 -47.43
C LYS A 88 -14.98 -3.36 -47.52
N ARG A 89 -16.11 -4.07 -47.58
CA ARG A 89 -17.45 -3.53 -47.90
C ARG A 89 -18.50 -4.05 -46.91
N PRO A 90 -18.45 -3.60 -45.65
CA PRO A 90 -19.18 -4.20 -44.53
C PRO A 90 -20.70 -4.03 -44.61
N LEU A 91 -21.19 -3.08 -45.40
CA LEU A 91 -22.63 -2.80 -45.60
C LEU A 91 -23.21 -3.48 -46.85
N THR A 92 -22.44 -4.32 -47.55
CA THR A 92 -22.94 -5.06 -48.72
C THR A 92 -23.68 -6.32 -48.29
N GLU A 93 -24.74 -6.65 -49.03
CA GLU A 93 -25.52 -7.89 -48.82
C GLU A 93 -25.46 -8.77 -50.07
N PRO A 94 -24.94 -10.01 -49.99
CA PRO A 94 -24.32 -10.62 -48.81
C PRO A 94 -22.94 -10.02 -48.51
N ARG A 95 -22.59 -9.91 -47.23
CA ARG A 95 -21.28 -9.42 -46.79
C ARG A 95 -20.15 -10.36 -47.23
N VAL A 96 -19.06 -9.80 -47.75
CA VAL A 96 -17.92 -10.56 -48.29
C VAL A 96 -16.63 -10.24 -47.55
N TYR A 97 -16.07 -11.25 -46.89
CA TYR A 97 -14.79 -11.19 -46.19
C TYR A 97 -13.61 -11.62 -47.09
N THR A 98 -12.43 -11.04 -46.87
CA THR A 98 -11.21 -11.39 -47.62
C THR A 98 -10.53 -12.63 -47.03
N ALA A 99 -10.89 -13.83 -47.51
CA ALA A 99 -10.35 -15.10 -46.98
C ALA A 99 -8.81 -15.16 -46.96
N GLY A 100 -8.15 -14.63 -48.00
CA GLY A 100 -6.68 -14.58 -48.07
C GLY A 100 -6.05 -13.69 -47.00
N ALA A 101 -6.75 -12.65 -46.52
CA ALA A 101 -6.26 -11.80 -45.45
C ALA A 101 -6.25 -12.54 -44.11
N PHE A 102 -7.32 -13.27 -43.80
CA PHE A 102 -7.37 -14.14 -42.63
C PHE A 102 -6.28 -15.23 -42.67
N ALA A 103 -6.02 -15.81 -43.85
CA ALA A 103 -4.94 -16.78 -44.01
C ALA A 103 -3.55 -16.16 -43.76
N SER A 104 -3.28 -14.96 -44.31
CA SER A 104 -2.03 -14.24 -44.09
C SER A 104 -1.82 -13.89 -42.61
N ALA A 105 -2.85 -13.37 -41.93
CA ALA A 105 -2.79 -13.07 -40.50
C ALA A 105 -2.50 -14.32 -39.65
N LYS A 106 -3.14 -15.46 -39.95
CA LYS A 106 -2.88 -16.73 -39.27
C LYS A 106 -1.43 -17.20 -39.45
N ASN A 107 -0.85 -17.04 -40.64
CA ASN A 107 0.56 -17.38 -40.88
C ASN A 107 1.51 -16.53 -40.03
N ILE A 108 1.25 -15.22 -39.91
CA ILE A 108 2.03 -14.33 -39.05
C ILE A 108 1.89 -14.70 -37.57
N LEU A 109 0.66 -14.99 -37.11
CA LEU A 109 0.42 -15.38 -35.72
C LEU A 109 1.06 -16.73 -35.37
N GLU A 110 1.06 -17.67 -36.30
CA GLU A 110 1.76 -18.95 -36.16
C GLU A 110 3.28 -18.73 -36.06
N LEU A 111 3.85 -17.86 -36.90
CA LEU A 111 5.27 -17.48 -36.82
C LEU A 111 5.61 -16.87 -35.45
N LEU A 112 4.78 -15.98 -34.93
CA LEU A 112 4.98 -15.40 -33.58
C LEU A 112 4.91 -16.46 -32.50
N ARG A 113 3.90 -17.33 -32.54
CA ARG A 113 3.75 -18.43 -31.58
C ARG A 113 4.97 -19.35 -31.58
N GLN A 114 5.46 -19.74 -32.76
CA GLN A 114 6.65 -20.60 -32.89
C GLN A 114 7.91 -19.95 -32.31
N ASN A 115 7.94 -18.62 -32.27
CA ASN A 115 9.02 -17.85 -31.67
C ASN A 115 8.69 -17.35 -30.26
N ASP A 116 7.59 -17.80 -29.64
CA ASP A 116 7.15 -17.37 -28.30
C ASP A 116 7.10 -15.84 -28.18
N MET A 117 6.43 -15.24 -29.18
CA MET A 117 6.09 -13.82 -29.28
C MET A 117 4.57 -13.66 -29.25
N ARG A 118 4.11 -12.52 -28.75
CA ARG A 118 2.68 -12.17 -28.63
C ARG A 118 2.29 -11.07 -29.62
N ALA A 119 0.98 -10.85 -29.80
CA ALA A 119 0.44 -9.86 -30.70
C ALA A 119 -0.59 -8.94 -30.02
N LEU A 120 -0.36 -7.63 -30.07
CA LEU A 120 -1.40 -6.61 -29.88
C LEU A 120 -2.04 -6.33 -31.24
N ILE A 121 -3.36 -6.52 -31.34
CA ILE A 121 -4.10 -6.36 -32.58
C ILE A 121 -5.13 -5.26 -32.41
N GLY A 122 -4.96 -4.20 -33.17
CA GLY A 122 -5.94 -3.13 -33.22
C GLY A 122 -7.15 -3.48 -34.06
N LEU A 123 -8.33 -3.44 -33.47
CA LEU A 123 -9.56 -3.85 -34.13
C LEU A 123 -10.15 -2.73 -35.00
N ASN A 124 -9.93 -1.47 -34.65
CA ASN A 124 -10.52 -0.32 -35.35
C ASN A 124 -9.47 0.64 -35.92
N TYR A 125 -8.45 0.09 -36.59
CA TYR A 125 -7.57 0.88 -37.46
C TYR A 125 -8.30 1.24 -38.76
N PHE A 126 -8.72 2.50 -38.88
CA PHE A 126 -9.38 3.01 -40.06
C PHE A 126 -9.05 4.50 -40.30
N GLY A 127 -9.24 4.96 -41.54
CA GLY A 127 -8.79 6.26 -42.05
C GLY A 127 -8.82 6.26 -43.58
N ALA A 128 -8.38 7.33 -44.24
CA ALA A 128 -8.30 7.33 -45.70
C ALA A 128 -7.39 6.19 -46.19
N GLY A 129 -7.94 5.25 -46.98
CA GLY A 129 -7.24 4.06 -47.46
C GLY A 129 -7.17 2.87 -46.49
N TRP A 130 -7.54 3.03 -45.21
CA TRP A 130 -7.51 1.96 -44.19
C TRP A 130 -8.90 1.57 -43.70
N GLY A 131 -9.87 2.48 -43.82
CA GLY A 131 -11.27 2.25 -43.45
C GLY A 131 -12.06 1.51 -44.53
N PRO A 132 -13.15 0.84 -44.16
CA PRO A 132 -14.01 0.17 -45.14
C PRO A 132 -14.67 1.16 -46.12
N ASP A 133 -14.95 0.66 -47.32
CA ASP A 133 -15.75 1.31 -48.38
C ASP A 133 -17.24 1.18 -47.98
N TYR A 134 -17.74 2.15 -47.21
CA TYR A 134 -19.10 2.17 -46.69
C TYR A 134 -20.11 2.56 -47.77
N ASN A 135 -19.72 3.43 -48.71
CA ASN A 135 -20.60 3.90 -49.78
C ASN A 135 -20.64 2.95 -51.00
N ASN A 136 -19.78 1.93 -51.01
CA ASN A 136 -19.64 0.89 -52.03
C ASN A 136 -19.23 1.43 -53.42
N ASP A 137 -18.49 2.54 -53.48
CA ASP A 137 -17.97 3.13 -54.73
C ASP A 137 -16.65 2.47 -55.20
N GLY A 138 -16.09 1.57 -54.39
CA GLY A 138 -14.85 0.85 -54.67
C GLY A 138 -13.58 1.50 -54.14
N VAL A 139 -13.69 2.70 -53.57
CA VAL A 139 -12.61 3.47 -52.98
C VAL A 139 -12.84 3.59 -51.47
N SER A 140 -11.75 3.55 -50.71
CA SER A 140 -11.77 3.89 -49.28
C SER A 140 -11.20 5.30 -49.15
N ASP A 141 -12.06 6.29 -48.95
CA ASP A 141 -11.66 7.70 -48.87
C ASP A 141 -12.46 8.48 -47.81
N GLU A 142 -12.27 9.80 -47.78
CA GLU A 142 -12.94 10.67 -46.82
C GLU A 142 -14.48 10.64 -46.94
N LYS A 143 -15.03 10.26 -48.10
CA LYS A 143 -16.48 10.18 -48.34
C LYS A 143 -17.13 9.02 -47.59
N ASP A 144 -16.36 8.03 -47.16
CA ASP A 144 -16.86 6.93 -46.32
C ASP A 144 -17.21 7.41 -44.90
N LYS A 145 -16.73 8.59 -44.50
CA LYS A 145 -17.02 9.24 -43.21
C LYS A 145 -16.82 8.29 -42.04
N ASN A 146 -15.58 7.86 -41.88
CA ASN A 146 -15.14 6.99 -40.81
C ASN A 146 -15.47 7.52 -39.39
N CYS A 147 -15.52 8.84 -39.20
CA CYS A 147 -15.92 9.47 -37.94
C CYS A 147 -17.39 9.19 -37.53
N GLU A 148 -18.22 8.63 -38.43
CA GLU A 148 -19.59 8.21 -38.12
C GLU A 148 -19.64 6.80 -37.51
N LEU A 149 -18.51 6.08 -37.35
CA LEU A 149 -18.51 4.72 -36.79
C LEU A 149 -19.26 4.62 -35.46
N THR A 150 -19.07 5.60 -34.58
CA THR A 150 -19.62 5.60 -33.21
C THR A 150 -20.96 6.33 -33.10
N THR A 151 -21.49 6.87 -34.20
CA THR A 151 -22.75 7.61 -34.22
C THR A 151 -23.79 7.03 -35.19
N ASP A 152 -23.37 6.29 -36.23
CA ASP A 152 -24.23 5.57 -37.15
C ASP A 152 -24.44 4.12 -36.67
N PRO A 153 -25.68 3.72 -36.31
CA PRO A 153 -25.94 2.38 -35.81
C PRO A 153 -25.66 1.25 -36.81
N GLN A 154 -25.81 1.49 -38.12
CA GLN A 154 -25.55 0.47 -39.14
C GLN A 154 -24.06 0.23 -39.31
N LYS A 155 -23.25 1.30 -39.39
CA LYS A 155 -21.78 1.20 -39.45
C LYS A 155 -21.24 0.49 -38.21
N PHE A 156 -21.78 0.83 -37.04
CA PHE A 156 -21.38 0.22 -35.79
C PHE A 156 -21.75 -1.27 -35.67
N ALA A 157 -22.96 -1.65 -36.10
CA ALA A 157 -23.36 -3.05 -36.17
C ALA A 157 -22.47 -3.85 -37.15
N ALA A 158 -22.08 -3.22 -38.26
CA ALA A 158 -21.12 -3.79 -39.19
C ALA A 158 -19.77 -4.05 -38.49
N PHE A 159 -19.27 -3.10 -37.70
CA PHE A 159 -18.05 -3.26 -36.91
C PHE A 159 -18.14 -4.42 -35.91
N ASP A 160 -19.22 -4.53 -35.14
CA ASP A 160 -19.41 -5.63 -34.19
C ASP A 160 -19.32 -7.01 -34.89
N ALA A 161 -19.98 -7.14 -36.05
CA ALA A 161 -19.92 -8.37 -36.84
C ALA A 161 -18.54 -8.61 -37.51
N TYR A 162 -17.74 -7.57 -37.75
CA TYR A 162 -16.34 -7.74 -38.15
C TYR A 162 -15.51 -8.28 -37.00
N VAL A 163 -15.63 -7.68 -35.80
CA VAL A 163 -14.88 -8.09 -34.61
C VAL A 163 -15.20 -9.54 -34.24
N GLU A 164 -16.47 -9.93 -34.22
CA GLU A 164 -16.88 -11.30 -33.95
C GLU A 164 -16.26 -12.27 -34.98
N LYS A 165 -16.34 -11.95 -36.27
CA LYS A 165 -15.74 -12.77 -37.33
C LYS A 165 -14.23 -12.88 -37.19
N PHE A 166 -13.55 -11.76 -36.95
CA PHE A 166 -12.10 -11.71 -36.83
C PHE A 166 -11.61 -12.57 -35.68
N LEU A 167 -12.18 -12.39 -34.49
CA LEU A 167 -11.80 -13.16 -33.31
C LEU A 167 -12.18 -14.63 -33.45
N THR A 168 -13.28 -14.96 -34.11
CA THR A 168 -13.63 -16.36 -34.39
C THR A 168 -12.58 -17.03 -35.29
N GLU A 169 -12.10 -16.34 -36.33
CA GLU A 169 -11.05 -16.86 -37.21
C GLU A 169 -9.68 -16.97 -36.51
N MET A 170 -9.37 -16.02 -35.62
CA MET A 170 -8.12 -15.99 -34.86
C MET A 170 -8.19 -16.81 -33.56
N GLN A 171 -9.31 -17.47 -33.26
CA GLN A 171 -9.50 -18.23 -32.03
C GLN A 171 -8.41 -19.26 -31.73
N PRO A 172 -7.82 -19.97 -32.72
CA PRO A 172 -6.69 -20.87 -32.47
C PRO A 172 -5.44 -20.18 -31.90
N TYR A 173 -5.40 -18.84 -31.86
CA TYR A 173 -4.29 -17.98 -31.42
C TYR A 173 -4.60 -17.13 -30.18
N ASN A 174 -5.69 -17.43 -29.45
CA ASN A 174 -6.19 -16.59 -28.36
C ASN A 174 -5.22 -16.40 -27.17
N ASP A 175 -4.33 -17.35 -26.94
CA ASP A 175 -3.29 -17.38 -25.91
C ASP A 175 -2.15 -16.37 -26.16
N ILE A 176 -2.04 -15.84 -27.39
CA ILE A 176 -0.99 -14.87 -27.75
C ILE A 176 -1.55 -13.53 -28.26
N ILE A 177 -2.87 -13.38 -28.37
CA ILE A 177 -3.51 -12.17 -28.92
C ILE A 177 -4.12 -11.32 -27.81
N TYR A 178 -3.82 -10.02 -27.87
CA TYR A 178 -4.49 -8.95 -27.13
C TYR A 178 -5.27 -8.08 -28.12
N PRO A 179 -6.60 -8.26 -28.25
CA PRO A 179 -7.42 -7.39 -29.09
C PRO A 179 -7.58 -6.02 -28.42
N VAL A 180 -7.39 -4.94 -29.16
CA VAL A 180 -7.45 -3.56 -28.64
C VAL A 180 -8.42 -2.74 -29.48
N VAL A 181 -9.28 -1.96 -28.81
CA VAL A 181 -10.07 -0.89 -29.45
C VAL A 181 -9.52 0.48 -29.08
N PHE A 182 -9.66 1.46 -29.97
CA PHE A 182 -9.06 2.80 -29.84
C PHE A 182 -10.10 3.90 -29.80
N THR A 183 -9.89 4.90 -28.94
CA THR A 183 -10.56 6.22 -29.09
C THR A 183 -10.04 6.93 -30.34
N GLU A 184 -8.75 6.76 -30.67
CA GLU A 184 -8.11 7.35 -31.85
C GLU A 184 -8.76 6.88 -33.16
N ALA A 185 -8.78 7.76 -34.16
CA ALA A 185 -9.50 7.61 -35.42
C ALA A 185 -11.03 7.46 -35.30
N SER A 186 -11.60 7.30 -34.10
CA SER A 186 -13.02 6.98 -33.90
C SER A 186 -13.85 8.12 -33.29
N THR A 187 -13.23 9.29 -33.10
CA THR A 187 -13.88 10.50 -32.62
C THR A 187 -15.09 10.84 -33.49
N PRO A 188 -16.27 11.09 -32.89
CA PRO A 188 -17.48 11.46 -33.63
C PRO A 188 -17.27 12.69 -34.51
N CYS A 189 -17.91 12.70 -35.68
CA CYS A 189 -17.80 13.83 -36.60
C CYS A 189 -18.21 15.15 -35.94
N GLY A 190 -17.38 16.18 -36.10
CA GLY A 190 -17.65 17.53 -35.57
C GLY A 190 -17.28 17.73 -34.11
N LEU A 191 -16.85 16.68 -33.40
CA LEU A 191 -16.33 16.77 -32.03
C LEU A 191 -14.82 16.61 -32.02
N THR A 192 -14.16 17.14 -30.99
CA THR A 192 -12.75 16.89 -30.71
C THR A 192 -12.55 16.35 -29.30
N VAL A 193 -11.61 15.43 -29.13
CA VAL A 193 -11.31 14.85 -27.79
C VAL A 193 -10.74 15.87 -26.82
N THR A 194 -10.24 17.02 -27.29
CA THR A 194 -9.66 18.08 -26.45
C THR A 194 -10.73 19.04 -25.92
N SER A 195 -11.67 19.50 -26.76
CA SER A 195 -12.76 20.39 -26.33
C SER A 195 -13.99 19.66 -25.80
N ASP A 196 -14.29 18.49 -26.34
CA ASP A 196 -15.58 17.80 -26.15
C ASP A 196 -15.40 16.45 -25.42
N GLY A 197 -14.34 16.31 -24.63
CA GLY A 197 -13.90 15.04 -24.04
C GLY A 197 -15.00 14.30 -23.25
N VAL A 198 -15.86 15.03 -22.52
CA VAL A 198 -16.98 14.43 -21.77
C VAL A 198 -18.05 13.84 -22.69
N GLU A 199 -18.41 14.55 -23.76
CA GLU A 199 -19.41 14.12 -24.73
C GLU A 199 -18.89 12.93 -25.54
N VAL A 200 -17.64 13.02 -26.03
CA VAL A 200 -16.98 11.91 -26.73
C VAL A 200 -16.90 10.68 -25.82
N ALA A 201 -16.56 10.84 -24.54
CA ALA A 201 -16.52 9.72 -23.59
C ALA A 201 -17.90 9.04 -23.44
N ALA A 202 -18.98 9.81 -23.41
CA ALA A 202 -20.33 9.27 -23.29
C ALA A 202 -20.73 8.45 -24.54
N ILE A 203 -20.40 8.95 -25.74
CA ILE A 203 -20.67 8.25 -27.01
C ILE A 203 -19.83 6.97 -27.10
N MET A 204 -18.53 7.05 -26.77
CA MET A 204 -17.62 5.91 -26.77
C MET A 204 -18.05 4.81 -25.81
N ARG A 205 -18.50 5.16 -24.60
CA ARG A 205 -18.94 4.19 -23.59
C ARG A 205 -20.05 3.27 -24.10
N ASN A 206 -21.00 3.84 -24.84
CA ASN A 206 -22.12 3.09 -25.41
C ASN A 206 -21.77 2.36 -26.72
N THR A 207 -20.58 2.61 -27.28
CA THR A 207 -20.11 2.03 -28.54
C THR A 207 -18.82 1.23 -28.31
N LEU A 208 -17.66 1.76 -28.71
CA LEU A 208 -16.37 1.05 -28.63
C LEU A 208 -16.05 0.59 -27.21
N GLY A 209 -16.36 1.44 -26.22
CA GLY A 209 -16.19 1.18 -24.79
C GLY A 209 -17.07 0.08 -24.20
N SER A 210 -17.88 -0.60 -25.01
CA SER A 210 -18.69 -1.76 -24.61
C SER A 210 -18.59 -2.97 -25.54
N VAL A 211 -17.71 -2.94 -26.55
CA VAL A 211 -17.53 -4.03 -27.54
C VAL A 211 -17.39 -5.42 -26.92
N PRO A 212 -16.53 -5.64 -25.90
CA PRO A 212 -16.37 -6.97 -25.33
C PRO A 212 -17.66 -7.56 -24.76
N ASN A 213 -18.57 -6.73 -24.25
CA ASN A 213 -19.86 -7.17 -23.68
C ASN A 213 -20.88 -7.59 -24.73
N ARG A 214 -20.67 -7.24 -26.00
CA ARG A 214 -21.57 -7.57 -27.11
C ARG A 214 -21.18 -8.84 -27.86
N LEU A 215 -20.00 -9.41 -27.54
CA LEU A 215 -19.56 -10.68 -28.11
C LEU A 215 -20.28 -11.86 -27.44
N PRO A 216 -20.40 -13.02 -28.14
CA PRO A 216 -20.85 -14.26 -27.52
C PRO A 216 -19.97 -14.57 -26.28
N PRO A 217 -20.56 -14.94 -25.12
CA PRO A 217 -19.79 -15.16 -23.88
C PRO A 217 -18.62 -16.13 -24.05
N SER A 218 -18.84 -17.23 -24.80
CA SER A 218 -17.80 -18.23 -25.09
C SER A 218 -16.64 -17.72 -25.94
N LEU A 219 -16.82 -16.61 -26.66
CA LEU A 219 -15.76 -15.96 -27.42
C LEU A 219 -15.08 -14.87 -26.57
N ARG A 220 -15.85 -14.08 -25.83
CA ARG A 220 -15.32 -13.05 -24.89
C ARG A 220 -14.35 -13.62 -23.88
N GLU A 221 -14.65 -14.79 -23.31
CA GLU A 221 -13.82 -15.44 -22.27
C GLU A 221 -12.45 -15.90 -22.77
N LYS A 222 -12.21 -15.94 -24.09
CA LYS A 222 -10.95 -16.44 -24.67
C LYS A 222 -9.85 -15.39 -24.76
N TYR A 223 -10.20 -14.11 -24.69
CA TYR A 223 -9.29 -13.01 -25.01
C TYR A 223 -9.20 -11.99 -23.87
N ASN A 224 -8.01 -11.41 -23.72
CA ASN A 224 -7.78 -10.25 -22.89
C ASN A 224 -7.94 -8.98 -23.72
N PHE A 225 -9.04 -8.25 -23.53
CA PHE A 225 -9.37 -7.06 -24.30
C PHE A 225 -8.75 -5.80 -23.72
N GLY A 226 -8.13 -5.01 -24.59
CA GLY A 226 -7.59 -3.69 -24.30
C GLY A 226 -8.49 -2.55 -24.78
N TYR A 227 -8.50 -1.46 -24.03
CA TYR A 227 -9.02 -0.16 -24.49
C TYR A 227 -7.90 0.87 -24.52
N HIS A 228 -7.60 1.39 -25.70
CA HIS A 228 -6.61 2.43 -25.92
C HIS A 228 -7.24 3.81 -25.94
N ASP A 229 -6.85 4.63 -24.97
CA ASP A 229 -7.32 5.99 -24.82
C ASP A 229 -6.18 6.98 -25.14
N ASN A 230 -6.37 7.79 -26.18
CA ASN A 230 -5.35 8.74 -26.61
C ASN A 230 -5.43 10.11 -25.91
N ALA A 231 -6.56 10.47 -25.30
CA ALA A 231 -6.75 11.82 -24.77
C ALA A 231 -7.72 11.97 -23.59
N ILE A 232 -8.82 11.19 -23.52
CA ILE A 232 -9.92 11.47 -22.59
C ILE A 232 -9.47 11.29 -21.13
N LEU A 233 -8.95 10.11 -20.81
CA LEU A 233 -8.32 9.82 -19.52
C LEU A 233 -6.85 10.17 -19.56
N THR A 234 -6.18 9.91 -20.69
CA THR A 234 -4.75 10.18 -20.84
C THR A 234 -4.42 11.65 -20.56
N SER A 235 -5.11 12.59 -21.21
CA SER A 235 -4.87 14.03 -21.01
C SER A 235 -5.86 14.66 -20.01
N GLY A 236 -6.81 13.88 -19.49
CA GLY A 236 -7.79 14.34 -18.51
C GLY A 236 -8.90 15.24 -19.09
N THR A 237 -9.08 15.26 -20.42
CA THR A 237 -10.08 16.12 -21.09
C THR A 237 -11.52 15.69 -20.80
N GLY A 238 -11.72 14.45 -20.36
CA GLY A 238 -13.02 13.94 -19.91
C GLY A 238 -13.37 14.28 -18.46
N PHE A 239 -12.53 15.03 -17.72
CA PHE A 239 -12.75 15.38 -16.31
C PHE A 239 -13.13 14.18 -15.41
N GLY A 240 -12.48 13.04 -15.62
CA GLY A 240 -12.71 11.79 -14.87
C GLY A 240 -13.80 10.88 -15.46
N VAL A 241 -14.52 11.32 -16.49
CA VAL A 241 -15.51 10.51 -17.21
C VAL A 241 -14.79 9.50 -18.11
N SER A 242 -14.94 8.20 -17.82
CA SER A 242 -14.28 7.16 -18.62
C SER A 242 -15.03 6.81 -19.90
N PRO A 243 -14.36 6.66 -21.05
CA PRO A 243 -15.00 6.22 -22.30
C PRO A 243 -15.31 4.71 -22.34
N ALA A 244 -14.93 3.95 -21.32
CA ALA A 244 -15.22 2.51 -21.23
C ALA A 244 -16.31 2.22 -20.21
N MET A 245 -17.13 1.19 -20.47
CA MET A 245 -18.05 0.65 -19.47
C MET A 245 -17.26 -0.03 -18.34
N PRO A 246 -17.73 0.07 -17.09
CA PRO A 246 -17.09 -0.63 -15.97
C PRO A 246 -16.97 -2.13 -16.21
N ASN A 247 -15.88 -2.74 -15.72
CA ASN A 247 -15.64 -4.20 -15.74
C ASN A 247 -15.71 -4.87 -17.13
N THR A 248 -15.48 -4.09 -18.20
CA THR A 248 -15.63 -4.58 -19.58
C THR A 248 -14.30 -5.00 -20.21
N PHE A 249 -13.25 -4.23 -19.96
CA PHE A 249 -11.90 -4.45 -20.51
C PHE A 249 -10.97 -5.06 -19.47
N ASP A 250 -10.02 -5.85 -19.95
CA ASP A 250 -9.06 -6.58 -19.12
C ASP A 250 -7.75 -5.80 -18.93
N PHE A 251 -7.50 -4.79 -19.78
CA PHE A 251 -6.46 -3.79 -19.56
C PHE A 251 -6.78 -2.48 -20.28
N PHE A 252 -6.12 -1.40 -19.86
CA PHE A 252 -6.17 -0.11 -20.54
C PHE A 252 -4.82 0.24 -21.15
N SER A 253 -4.85 1.13 -22.14
CA SER A 253 -3.66 1.67 -22.78
C SER A 253 -3.73 3.19 -22.82
N THR A 254 -2.62 3.85 -22.45
CA THR A 254 -2.40 5.31 -22.57
C THR A 254 -1.38 5.62 -23.67
N VAL A 255 -1.27 6.90 -24.06
CA VAL A 255 -0.20 7.42 -24.91
C VAL A 255 0.87 8.18 -24.11
N ALA A 256 2.07 8.27 -24.66
CA ALA A 256 3.22 9.01 -24.14
C ALA A 256 4.07 9.57 -25.30
N TYR A 257 3.69 10.75 -25.78
CA TYR A 257 4.43 11.54 -26.77
C TYR A 257 4.77 12.91 -26.19
N ASP A 258 5.62 13.65 -26.91
CA ASP A 258 6.07 15.01 -26.58
C ASP A 258 6.78 15.11 -25.21
N PHE A 259 7.47 14.04 -24.82
CA PHE A 259 8.28 13.98 -23.60
C PHE A 259 9.74 14.42 -23.85
N ASP A 260 10.08 14.78 -25.08
CA ASP A 260 11.43 15.09 -25.54
C ASP A 260 12.08 16.25 -24.79
N ASP A 261 11.28 17.29 -24.53
CA ASP A 261 11.67 18.53 -23.86
C ASP A 261 11.50 18.45 -22.33
N LEU A 262 10.90 17.39 -21.81
CA LEU A 262 10.70 17.20 -20.37
C LEU A 262 11.98 16.69 -19.70
N THR A 263 12.19 17.13 -18.46
CA THR A 263 13.19 16.53 -17.57
C THR A 263 12.76 15.13 -17.14
N ASP A 264 13.71 14.30 -16.69
CA ASP A 264 13.40 12.94 -16.24
C ASP A 264 12.35 12.91 -15.10
N SER A 265 12.40 13.89 -14.19
CA SER A 265 11.41 14.02 -13.12
C SER A 265 10.02 14.42 -13.62
N GLU A 266 9.93 15.24 -14.66
CA GLU A 266 8.66 15.63 -15.27
C GLU A 266 8.05 14.47 -16.05
N ILE A 267 8.87 13.70 -16.77
CA ILE A 267 8.43 12.45 -17.42
C ILE A 267 7.82 11.49 -16.40
N VAL A 268 8.54 11.25 -15.28
CA VAL A 268 8.06 10.39 -14.18
C VAL A 268 6.73 10.89 -13.61
N ALA A 269 6.63 12.19 -13.33
CA ALA A 269 5.42 12.80 -12.80
C ALA A 269 4.23 12.68 -13.76
N GLU A 270 4.46 12.87 -15.05
CA GLU A 270 3.43 12.78 -16.08
C GLU A 270 2.93 11.33 -16.25
N ILE A 271 3.83 10.34 -16.21
CA ILE A 271 3.44 8.92 -16.24
C ILE A 271 2.60 8.56 -15.01
N ASP A 272 3.03 8.97 -13.80
CA ASP A 272 2.29 8.69 -12.57
C ASP A 272 0.91 9.40 -12.59
N LEU A 273 0.85 10.66 -13.06
CA LEU A 273 -0.39 11.42 -13.22
C LEU A 273 -1.37 10.74 -14.18
N ARG A 274 -0.91 10.32 -15.36
CA ARG A 274 -1.73 9.59 -16.33
C ARG A 274 -2.21 8.28 -15.74
N ALA A 275 -1.31 7.49 -15.18
CA ALA A 275 -1.65 6.20 -14.58
C ALA A 275 -2.68 6.33 -13.46
N ASP A 276 -2.60 7.37 -12.63
CA ASP A 276 -3.55 7.61 -11.55
C ASP A 276 -4.96 7.92 -12.05
N ARG A 277 -5.12 8.61 -13.19
CA ARG A 277 -6.44 8.81 -13.82
C ARG A 277 -7.08 7.48 -14.22
N PHE A 278 -6.31 6.58 -14.82
CA PHE A 278 -6.80 5.24 -15.16
C PHE A 278 -7.10 4.41 -13.91
N ARG A 279 -6.25 4.44 -12.88
CA ARG A 279 -6.48 3.72 -11.62
C ARG A 279 -7.70 4.25 -10.86
N GLN A 280 -7.97 5.54 -10.94
CA GLN A 280 -9.16 6.16 -10.35
C GLN A 280 -10.43 5.73 -11.10
N ALA A 281 -10.39 5.73 -12.43
CA ALA A 281 -11.53 5.34 -13.26
C ALA A 281 -11.79 3.82 -13.23
N HIS A 282 -10.73 3.01 -13.19
CA HIS A 282 -10.76 1.55 -13.27
C HIS A 282 -9.79 0.90 -12.27
N PRO A 283 -10.14 0.86 -10.97
CA PRO A 283 -9.26 0.33 -9.93
C PRO A 283 -8.88 -1.14 -10.16
N GLY A 284 -7.58 -1.43 -10.10
CA GLY A 284 -7.05 -2.80 -10.20
C GLY A 284 -6.94 -3.36 -11.62
N VAL A 285 -7.35 -2.62 -12.65
CA VAL A 285 -7.20 -3.04 -14.04
C VAL A 285 -5.77 -2.73 -14.53
N PRO A 286 -5.05 -3.69 -15.16
CA PRO A 286 -3.73 -3.46 -15.73
C PRO A 286 -3.68 -2.30 -16.73
N LEU A 287 -2.54 -1.61 -16.79
CA LEU A 287 -2.29 -0.50 -17.70
C LEU A 287 -1.05 -0.78 -18.54
N ILE A 288 -1.08 -0.34 -19.79
CA ILE A 288 0.10 -0.23 -20.64
C ILE A 288 0.24 1.20 -21.18
N ILE A 289 1.46 1.60 -21.54
CA ILE A 289 1.70 2.71 -22.45
C ILE A 289 1.70 2.11 -23.86
N GLY A 290 0.58 2.23 -24.57
CA GLY A 290 0.41 1.57 -25.88
C GLY A 290 1.00 2.33 -27.05
N GLU A 291 1.23 3.63 -26.88
CA GLU A 291 2.04 4.38 -27.83
C GLU A 291 3.03 5.26 -27.09
N LEU A 292 4.30 4.99 -27.33
CA LEU A 292 5.43 5.72 -26.77
C LEU A 292 6.40 6.05 -27.89
N GLY A 293 6.64 7.34 -28.11
CA GLY A 293 7.60 7.85 -29.09
C GLY A 293 8.31 9.10 -28.60
N ALA A 294 9.51 9.29 -29.11
CA ALA A 294 10.35 10.46 -28.87
C ALA A 294 11.16 10.74 -30.14
N ARG A 295 11.47 12.00 -30.38
CA ARG A 295 12.13 12.51 -31.58
C ARG A 295 13.65 12.30 -31.49
N SER A 296 14.21 11.74 -32.55
CA SER A 296 15.64 11.46 -32.71
C SER A 296 16.40 12.54 -33.48
N CYS A 297 15.70 13.55 -33.98
CA CYS A 297 16.19 14.64 -34.83
C CYS A 297 15.10 15.70 -34.96
N SER A 298 15.41 16.88 -35.47
CA SER A 298 14.40 17.90 -35.78
C SER A 298 14.06 17.88 -37.27
N GLY A 299 12.80 17.58 -37.60
CA GLY A 299 12.29 17.71 -38.97
C GLY A 299 12.18 19.17 -39.44
N THR A 300 12.32 20.15 -38.54
CA THR A 300 12.13 21.58 -38.84
C THR A 300 13.46 22.28 -39.11
N ALA A 301 13.50 23.08 -40.18
CA ALA A 301 14.70 23.84 -40.55
C ALA A 301 15.07 24.95 -39.56
N SER A 302 14.15 25.36 -38.68
CA SER A 302 14.33 26.44 -37.71
C SER A 302 15.22 26.08 -36.53
N ASP A 303 15.29 24.79 -36.17
CA ASP A 303 16.17 24.31 -35.11
C ASP A 303 16.58 22.85 -35.38
N PRO A 304 17.51 22.61 -36.32
CA PRO A 304 17.88 21.27 -36.76
C PRO A 304 18.62 20.46 -35.67
N THR A 305 19.08 21.10 -34.60
CA THR A 305 19.86 20.48 -33.52
C THR A 305 19.06 20.18 -32.25
N ARG A 306 17.78 20.57 -32.20
CA ARG A 306 16.94 20.45 -30.99
C ARG A 306 16.86 19.03 -30.44
N PHE A 307 16.69 18.05 -31.33
CA PHE A 307 16.55 16.65 -30.97
C PHE A 307 17.68 15.81 -31.56
N SER A 308 17.97 14.69 -30.92
CA SER A 308 19.04 13.77 -31.28
C SER A 308 18.68 12.36 -30.85
N GLU A 309 19.36 11.34 -31.35
CA GLU A 309 19.17 9.96 -30.84
C GLU A 309 19.43 9.85 -29.33
N ALA A 310 20.30 10.70 -28.76
CA ALA A 310 20.50 10.76 -27.32
C ALA A 310 19.26 11.29 -26.58
N THR A 311 18.54 12.25 -27.18
CA THR A 311 17.26 12.77 -26.66
C THR A 311 16.19 11.69 -26.68
N GLN A 312 16.00 11.04 -27.84
CA GLN A 312 15.09 9.90 -27.98
C GLN A 312 15.41 8.79 -26.97
N SER A 313 16.69 8.40 -26.88
CA SER A 313 17.14 7.34 -25.98
C SER A 313 16.89 7.68 -24.52
N ARG A 314 17.18 8.92 -24.07
CA ARG A 314 16.87 9.38 -22.70
C ARG A 314 15.37 9.30 -22.42
N ALA A 315 14.53 9.99 -23.22
CA ALA A 315 13.11 10.14 -22.93
C ALA A 315 12.39 8.78 -22.89
N ILE A 316 12.66 7.91 -23.87
CA ILE A 316 12.09 6.56 -23.92
C ILE A 316 12.64 5.70 -22.78
N SER A 317 13.94 5.72 -22.49
CA SER A 317 14.53 4.91 -21.41
C SER A 317 13.99 5.31 -20.03
N THR A 318 13.87 6.60 -19.76
CA THR A 318 13.28 7.12 -18.50
C THR A 318 11.82 6.66 -18.38
N THR A 319 11.05 6.81 -19.46
CA THR A 319 9.65 6.38 -19.49
C THR A 319 9.50 4.88 -19.25
N VAL A 320 10.23 4.06 -20.00
CA VAL A 320 10.15 2.60 -19.93
C VAL A 320 10.59 2.08 -18.57
N ARG A 321 11.70 2.59 -18.02
CA ARG A 321 12.19 2.18 -16.70
C ARG A 321 11.16 2.49 -15.61
N HIS A 322 10.59 3.69 -15.64
CA HIS A 322 9.59 4.09 -14.65
C HIS A 322 8.30 3.28 -14.80
N ALA A 323 7.76 3.18 -16.02
CA ALA A 323 6.54 2.41 -16.31
C ALA A 323 6.65 0.96 -15.82
N LEU A 324 7.75 0.27 -16.16
CA LEU A 324 7.95 -1.12 -15.77
C LEU A 324 8.09 -1.30 -14.25
N SER A 325 8.72 -0.35 -13.54
CA SER A 325 8.79 -0.35 -12.06
C SER A 325 7.42 -0.20 -11.39
N ARG A 326 6.42 0.33 -12.12
CA ARG A 326 5.03 0.47 -11.68
C ARG A 326 4.13 -0.67 -12.17
N GLY A 327 4.70 -1.68 -12.84
CA GLY A 327 3.96 -2.78 -13.46
C GLY A 327 3.11 -2.37 -14.66
N ILE A 328 3.50 -1.30 -15.35
CA ILE A 328 2.85 -0.80 -16.57
C ILE A 328 3.60 -1.35 -17.78
N GLY A 329 2.90 -2.10 -18.63
CA GLY A 329 3.48 -2.62 -19.88
C GLY A 329 3.75 -1.50 -20.89
N ILE A 330 4.51 -1.77 -21.94
CA ILE A 330 4.90 -0.74 -22.93
C ILE A 330 4.81 -1.24 -24.36
N ASN A 331 4.47 -0.34 -25.27
CA ASN A 331 4.61 -0.48 -26.71
C ASN A 331 5.26 0.78 -27.31
N LEU A 332 6.31 0.57 -28.10
CA LEU A 332 7.06 1.65 -28.74
C LEU A 332 6.57 1.89 -30.17
N TRP A 333 6.45 3.15 -30.56
CA TRP A 333 6.07 3.57 -31.91
C TRP A 333 7.26 4.16 -32.66
N THR A 334 7.69 3.63 -33.80
CA THR A 334 7.53 2.27 -34.35
C THR A 334 8.92 1.71 -34.63
N TYR A 335 9.12 0.39 -34.64
CA TYR A 335 10.47 -0.16 -34.80
C TYR A 335 11.05 0.08 -36.20
N PRO A 336 10.42 -0.38 -37.30
CA PRO A 336 11.03 -0.31 -38.63
C PRO A 336 11.15 1.12 -39.12
N TRP A 337 12.17 1.40 -39.93
CA TRP A 337 12.25 2.68 -40.65
C TRP A 337 11.11 2.79 -41.66
N ILE A 338 10.44 3.95 -41.70
CA ILE A 338 9.39 4.25 -42.68
C ILE A 338 9.68 5.57 -43.42
N PRO A 339 9.51 5.63 -44.76
CA PRO A 339 9.70 6.84 -45.53
C PRO A 339 8.87 8.04 -45.03
N ALA A 340 7.63 7.80 -44.59
CA ALA A 340 6.71 8.85 -44.13
C ALA A 340 7.21 9.64 -42.90
N ASP A 341 8.12 9.06 -42.12
CA ASP A 341 8.68 9.68 -40.92
C ASP A 341 10.01 10.40 -41.22
N SER A 342 10.50 10.35 -42.46
CA SER A 342 11.79 10.91 -42.87
C SER A 342 11.67 12.26 -43.58
N SER A 343 12.71 13.08 -43.46
CA SER A 343 12.83 14.36 -44.16
C SER A 343 14.28 14.59 -44.63
N VAL A 344 14.51 15.66 -45.40
CA VAL A 344 15.89 16.05 -45.82
C VAL A 344 16.79 16.31 -44.60
N ASN A 345 16.23 16.86 -43.52
CA ASN A 345 16.96 17.16 -42.28
C ASN A 345 17.00 15.97 -41.32
N CYS A 346 16.18 14.94 -41.56
CA CYS A 346 16.17 13.72 -40.78
C CYS A 346 15.92 12.49 -41.66
N PRO A 347 16.94 12.01 -42.38
CA PRO A 347 16.79 10.91 -43.33
C PRO A 347 16.51 9.57 -42.65
N ASP A 348 16.95 9.40 -41.40
CA ASP A 348 16.73 8.19 -40.59
C ASP A 348 15.40 8.19 -39.82
N GLY A 349 14.52 9.16 -40.11
CA GLY A 349 13.19 9.27 -39.52
C GLY A 349 13.18 9.89 -38.12
N GLU A 350 12.13 10.64 -37.80
CA GLU A 350 12.00 11.38 -36.55
C GLU A 350 11.69 10.49 -35.35
N LEU A 351 10.71 9.59 -35.44
CA LEU A 351 10.20 8.75 -34.35
C LEU A 351 10.62 7.28 -34.46
N VAL A 352 10.90 6.77 -35.65
CA VAL A 352 11.30 5.36 -35.86
C VAL A 352 12.53 4.97 -35.05
N LEU A 353 12.65 3.69 -34.71
CA LEU A 353 13.73 3.16 -33.85
C LEU A 353 14.85 2.47 -34.63
N GLU A 354 14.67 2.28 -35.92
CA GLU A 354 15.63 1.74 -36.88
C GLU A 354 16.01 2.83 -37.89
N ARG A 355 17.28 2.86 -38.29
CA ARG A 355 17.77 3.77 -39.32
C ARG A 355 17.41 3.23 -40.71
N LYS A 356 17.56 4.09 -41.72
CA LYS A 356 17.26 3.71 -43.11
C LYS A 356 18.09 2.54 -43.63
N ASP A 357 19.27 2.32 -43.06
CA ASP A 357 20.17 1.22 -43.42
C ASP A 357 19.87 -0.11 -42.68
N GLY A 358 18.82 -0.16 -41.85
CA GLY A 358 18.43 -1.32 -41.06
C GLY A 358 19.16 -1.44 -39.72
N THR A 359 20.01 -0.47 -39.35
CA THR A 359 20.68 -0.51 -38.04
C THR A 359 19.80 0.07 -36.93
N PRO A 360 19.80 -0.52 -35.71
CA PRO A 360 19.03 0.03 -34.60
C PRO A 360 19.59 1.36 -34.10
N LYS A 361 18.71 2.31 -33.74
CA LYS A 361 19.07 3.57 -33.09
C LYS A 361 19.51 3.37 -31.65
N ALA A 362 20.17 4.37 -31.05
CA ALA A 362 20.77 4.30 -29.72
C ALA A 362 19.79 3.96 -28.57
N VAL A 363 18.49 4.15 -28.77
CA VAL A 363 17.44 3.76 -27.82
C VAL A 363 17.31 2.25 -27.65
N ILE A 364 17.51 1.48 -28.72
CA ILE A 364 17.33 0.02 -28.72
C ILE A 364 18.32 -0.71 -27.80
N PRO A 365 19.65 -0.47 -27.85
CA PRO A 365 20.57 -1.07 -26.87
C PRO A 365 20.31 -0.57 -25.44
N ALA A 366 19.91 0.69 -25.24
CA ALA A 366 19.56 1.20 -23.91
C ALA A 366 18.35 0.47 -23.30
N LEU A 367 17.35 0.14 -24.13
CA LEU A 367 16.21 -0.66 -23.73
C LEU A 367 16.57 -2.11 -23.43
N GLN A 368 17.50 -2.70 -24.18
CA GLN A 368 18.03 -4.02 -23.89
C GLN A 368 18.65 -4.09 -22.49
N ASP A 369 19.41 -3.06 -22.09
CA ASP A 369 19.96 -2.96 -20.72
C ASP A 369 18.86 -2.85 -19.67
N ILE A 370 17.78 -2.10 -19.95
CA ILE A 370 16.63 -1.98 -19.06
C ILE A 370 15.92 -3.34 -18.94
N PHE A 371 15.59 -3.98 -20.06
CA PHE A 371 14.90 -5.27 -20.06
C PHE A 371 15.73 -6.39 -19.43
N SER A 372 17.06 -6.31 -19.51
CA SER A 372 18.00 -7.25 -18.88
C SER A 372 18.23 -6.97 -17.39
N SER A 373 18.03 -5.72 -16.94
CA SER A 373 18.14 -5.33 -15.52
C SER A 373 16.84 -5.51 -14.72
N ILE A 374 15.71 -5.76 -15.39
CA ILE A 374 14.46 -6.20 -14.76
C ILE A 374 14.62 -7.66 -14.31
N GLY A 375 15.19 -7.83 -13.11
CA GLY A 375 15.45 -9.12 -12.49
C GLY A 375 14.18 -9.82 -11.99
N PRO A 376 14.31 -11.10 -11.59
CA PRO A 376 13.26 -11.79 -10.86
C PRO A 376 13.01 -11.08 -9.52
N CYS A 377 11.77 -11.08 -9.05
CA CYS A 377 11.49 -10.65 -7.69
C CYS A 377 12.08 -11.67 -6.71
N TYR A 378 12.46 -11.24 -5.52
CA TYR A 378 12.94 -12.16 -4.50
C TYR A 378 11.90 -12.36 -3.39
N TRP A 379 11.55 -13.60 -3.11
CA TRP A 379 10.69 -14.00 -1.99
C TRP A 379 11.45 -14.95 -1.08
N ASN A 380 11.66 -14.54 0.17
CA ASN A 380 12.30 -15.38 1.18
C ASN A 380 13.69 -15.91 0.76
N GLY A 381 14.44 -15.11 -0.02
CA GLY A 381 15.76 -15.48 -0.56
C GLY A 381 15.73 -16.34 -1.82
N GLN A 382 14.54 -16.67 -2.36
CA GLN A 382 14.38 -17.38 -3.62
C GLN A 382 13.90 -16.45 -4.74
N SER A 383 14.37 -16.72 -5.97
CA SER A 383 13.98 -16.00 -7.18
C SER A 383 12.55 -16.39 -7.60
N VAL A 384 11.71 -15.39 -7.83
CA VAL A 384 10.35 -15.49 -8.35
C VAL A 384 10.35 -14.88 -9.74
N ALA A 385 10.04 -15.69 -10.76
CA ALA A 385 10.03 -15.22 -12.15
C ALA A 385 9.00 -14.09 -12.35
N PRO A 386 9.26 -13.12 -13.24
CA PRO A 386 8.27 -12.12 -13.63
C PRO A 386 6.95 -12.79 -14.07
N GLY A 387 5.84 -12.31 -13.52
CA GLY A 387 4.49 -12.89 -13.71
C GLY A 387 4.16 -14.08 -12.79
N ALA A 388 5.14 -14.70 -12.14
CA ALA A 388 4.90 -15.77 -11.17
C ALA A 388 4.36 -15.19 -9.85
N SER A 389 3.60 -16.00 -9.11
CA SER A 389 2.96 -15.58 -7.86
C SER A 389 3.41 -16.43 -6.66
N VAL A 390 3.43 -15.81 -5.49
CA VAL A 390 3.72 -16.44 -4.20
C VAL A 390 2.58 -16.14 -3.22
N VAL A 391 2.37 -17.02 -2.25
CA VAL A 391 1.40 -16.80 -1.17
C VAL A 391 2.12 -16.15 0.01
N ALA A 392 1.60 -15.02 0.46
CA ALA A 392 2.10 -14.27 1.61
C ALA A 392 1.02 -14.14 2.68
N TYR A 393 1.41 -14.03 3.95
CA TYR A 393 0.53 -13.95 5.09
C TYR A 393 0.62 -12.59 5.77
N GLN A 394 -0.50 -12.14 6.33
CA GLN A 394 -0.60 -10.85 7.03
C GLN A 394 0.30 -10.81 8.28
N ARG A 395 0.51 -11.97 8.91
CA ARG A 395 1.23 -12.16 10.16
C ARG A 395 1.95 -13.51 10.15
N PRO A 396 3.09 -13.67 10.85
CA PRO A 396 3.81 -14.94 10.91
C PRO A 396 3.20 -15.92 11.92
N ARG A 397 2.32 -15.42 12.81
CA ARG A 397 1.60 -16.23 13.80
C ARG A 397 0.14 -15.79 13.96
N ALA A 398 -0.75 -16.77 14.09
CA ALA A 398 -2.14 -16.59 14.47
C ALA A 398 -2.35 -17.13 15.90
N PRO A 399 -3.19 -16.48 16.73
CA PRO A 399 -3.45 -16.92 18.09
C PRO A 399 -4.07 -18.33 18.12
N PHE A 400 -3.90 -19.07 19.21
CA PHE A 400 -4.51 -20.40 19.40
C PHE A 400 -6.03 -20.34 19.15
N GLY A 401 -6.52 -21.10 18.16
CA GLY A 401 -7.91 -21.08 17.69
C GLY A 401 -8.21 -20.12 16.53
N GLY A 402 -7.26 -19.30 16.10
CA GLY A 402 -7.36 -18.40 14.94
C GLY A 402 -6.91 -19.03 13.61
N GLN A 403 -7.07 -18.29 12.51
CA GLN A 403 -6.63 -18.71 11.17
C GLN A 403 -5.62 -17.75 10.55
N CYS A 404 -4.73 -18.30 9.73
CA CYS A 404 -3.74 -17.54 8.98
C CYS A 404 -4.39 -16.86 7.77
N VAL A 405 -4.36 -15.53 7.73
CA VAL A 405 -4.90 -14.73 6.62
C VAL A 405 -3.83 -14.55 5.55
N SER A 406 -4.11 -15.01 4.34
CA SER A 406 -3.17 -15.01 3.21
C SER A 406 -3.61 -14.08 2.06
N GLN A 407 -2.63 -13.63 1.28
CA GLN A 407 -2.75 -12.86 0.06
C GLN A 407 -1.82 -13.45 -1.01
N THR A 408 -2.28 -13.55 -2.25
CA THR A 408 -1.43 -13.89 -3.41
C THR A 408 -0.70 -12.64 -3.89
N ARG A 409 0.62 -12.72 -4.02
CA ARG A 409 1.50 -11.64 -4.51
C ARG A 409 2.10 -12.07 -5.84
N THR A 410 2.07 -11.21 -6.84
CA THR A 410 2.59 -11.47 -8.19
C THR A 410 3.84 -10.66 -8.44
N CYS A 411 4.87 -11.27 -9.03
CA CYS A 411 6.08 -10.57 -9.39
C CYS A 411 5.85 -9.72 -10.63
N SER A 412 6.03 -8.41 -10.50
CA SER A 412 5.97 -7.46 -11.60
C SER A 412 7.26 -6.65 -11.59
N SER A 413 8.17 -7.00 -12.49
CA SER A 413 9.40 -6.24 -12.76
C SER A 413 10.22 -5.93 -11.50
N ASP A 414 10.76 -6.96 -10.83
CA ASP A 414 11.50 -6.91 -9.56
C ASP A 414 10.68 -6.65 -8.27
N VAL A 415 9.43 -6.20 -8.38
CA VAL A 415 8.54 -5.93 -7.24
C VAL A 415 7.44 -6.98 -7.10
N LEU A 416 7.28 -7.58 -5.92
CA LEU A 416 6.10 -8.39 -5.58
C LEU A 416 4.92 -7.48 -5.20
N THR A 417 3.79 -7.60 -5.91
CA THR A 417 2.55 -6.86 -5.62
C THR A 417 2.01 -7.21 -4.22
N GLY A 418 1.10 -6.39 -3.67
CA GLY A 418 0.45 -6.65 -2.38
C GLY A 418 1.27 -6.21 -1.15
N SER A 419 0.68 -6.37 0.04
CA SER A 419 1.17 -5.77 1.30
C SER A 419 1.45 -6.78 2.41
N TYR A 420 1.30 -8.09 2.15
CA TYR A 420 1.55 -9.13 3.14
C TYR A 420 3.01 -9.59 3.05
N PHE A 421 3.70 -9.64 4.18
CA PHE A 421 5.17 -9.75 4.18
C PHE A 421 5.70 -11.11 4.62
N TYR A 422 4.86 -11.98 5.17
CA TYR A 422 5.32 -13.23 5.77
C TYR A 422 5.16 -14.42 4.81
N SER A 423 6.22 -15.19 4.60
CA SER A 423 6.25 -16.38 3.74
C SER A 423 5.55 -17.60 4.34
N SER A 424 5.28 -17.57 5.64
CA SER A 424 4.56 -18.60 6.37
C SER A 424 3.78 -17.98 7.52
N CYS A 425 2.78 -18.70 8.01
CA CYS A 425 2.05 -18.37 9.22
C CYS A 425 1.78 -19.65 10.03
N THR A 426 1.96 -19.59 11.36
CA THR A 426 1.75 -20.72 12.27
C THR A 426 0.72 -20.37 13.35
N VAL A 427 -0.10 -21.33 13.78
CA VAL A 427 -1.04 -21.14 14.89
C VAL A 427 -0.34 -21.47 16.21
N ASP A 428 -0.43 -20.61 17.22
CA ASP A 428 0.26 -20.78 18.51
C ASP A 428 -0.12 -22.07 19.24
N ALA A 429 0.85 -22.64 19.97
CA ALA A 429 0.71 -23.90 20.72
C ALA A 429 0.03 -23.71 22.10
N PRO A 430 -0.61 -24.76 22.66
CA PRO A 430 -1.24 -24.70 23.97
C PRO A 430 -0.24 -24.44 25.13
N LEU A 431 -0.66 -23.65 26.14
CA LEU A 431 0.16 -23.12 27.25
C LEU A 431 0.64 -24.18 28.29
N PRO A 432 1.83 -24.00 28.94
CA PRO A 432 2.41 -24.91 29.93
C PRO A 432 1.64 -25.01 31.27
N PRO A 433 1.85 -26.08 32.07
CA PRO A 433 1.03 -26.39 33.25
C PRO A 433 1.18 -25.40 34.43
N PRO A 434 0.16 -25.30 35.32
CA PRO A 434 0.09 -24.23 36.34
C PRO A 434 1.08 -24.34 37.51
N LEU A 435 1.59 -25.55 37.82
CA LEU A 435 2.51 -25.80 38.94
C LEU A 435 3.52 -26.89 38.59
N LEU A 436 4.79 -26.67 38.92
CA LEU A 436 5.92 -27.61 38.74
C LEU A 436 6.74 -27.72 40.03
N THR A 437 7.36 -28.87 40.29
CA THR A 437 8.17 -29.15 41.49
C THR A 437 9.60 -29.55 41.13
N SER A 438 10.61 -29.06 41.87
CA SER A 438 12.02 -29.38 41.61
C SER A 438 12.39 -30.85 41.88
N SER A 439 11.70 -31.50 42.82
CA SER A 439 11.80 -32.93 43.12
C SER A 439 10.57 -33.36 43.92
N THR A 440 10.19 -34.64 43.82
CA THR A 440 9.05 -35.23 44.53
C THR A 440 9.46 -36.12 45.71
N GLU A 441 10.76 -36.41 45.89
CA GLU A 441 11.26 -37.33 46.92
C GLU A 441 12.64 -36.93 47.50
N GLY A 442 12.86 -37.11 48.82
CA GLY A 442 14.15 -36.84 49.47
C GLY A 442 14.24 -37.21 50.96
N THR A 443 15.32 -36.84 51.66
CA THR A 443 15.55 -37.16 53.09
C THR A 443 15.51 -35.92 53.99
N SER A 444 14.97 -36.05 55.20
CA SER A 444 14.82 -34.94 56.14
C SER A 444 16.17 -34.40 56.65
N PRO A 445 16.39 -33.07 56.68
CA PRO A 445 15.49 -32.04 56.16
C PRO A 445 15.58 -31.94 54.63
N PHE A 446 14.44 -31.97 53.94
CA PHE A 446 14.36 -32.00 52.47
C PHE A 446 13.83 -30.67 51.88
N PRO A 447 14.69 -29.84 51.24
CA PRO A 447 14.26 -28.62 50.57
C PRO A 447 13.66 -28.91 49.19
N VAL A 448 12.48 -28.36 48.90
CA VAL A 448 11.80 -28.44 47.59
C VAL A 448 11.43 -27.04 47.11
N VAL A 449 11.64 -26.78 45.83
CA VAL A 449 11.25 -25.54 45.16
C VAL A 449 10.05 -25.80 44.25
N PHE A 450 9.01 -25.00 44.41
CA PHE A 450 7.80 -25.04 43.61
C PHE A 450 7.77 -23.84 42.69
N THR A 451 7.63 -24.07 41.37
CA THR A 451 7.48 -23.01 40.37
C THR A 451 6.01 -22.93 39.96
N TYR A 452 5.37 -21.80 40.18
CA TYR A 452 3.97 -21.57 39.83
C TYR A 452 3.83 -20.57 38.68
N ASN A 453 2.76 -20.70 37.90
CA ASN A 453 2.39 -19.78 36.82
C ASN A 453 0.99 -19.23 37.03
N LEU A 454 0.88 -17.95 37.43
CA LEU A 454 -0.39 -17.23 37.67
C LEU A 454 -0.79 -16.40 36.44
N ASN A 455 -2.01 -15.87 36.46
CA ASN A 455 -2.57 -15.00 35.41
C ASN A 455 -2.39 -15.50 33.96
N ARG A 456 -2.59 -16.81 33.75
CA ARG A 456 -2.41 -17.48 32.44
C ARG A 456 -3.38 -17.01 31.35
N ASN A 457 -4.41 -16.25 31.73
CA ASN A 457 -5.45 -15.72 30.84
C ASN A 457 -5.31 -14.21 30.56
N TYR A 458 -4.17 -13.60 30.93
CA TYR A 458 -3.86 -12.20 30.61
C TYR A 458 -4.88 -11.19 31.17
N PHE A 459 -5.45 -11.47 32.35
CA PHE A 459 -6.35 -10.53 33.00
C PHE A 459 -5.55 -9.33 33.52
N CYS A 460 -6.01 -8.12 33.21
CA CYS A 460 -5.37 -6.89 33.65
C CYS A 460 -5.83 -6.44 35.04
N ASP A 461 -6.85 -7.06 35.61
CA ASP A 461 -7.32 -6.76 36.96
C ASP A 461 -6.40 -7.39 38.02
N ALA A 462 -6.41 -6.80 39.21
CA ALA A 462 -5.73 -7.38 40.36
C ALA A 462 -6.35 -8.75 40.68
N GLY A 463 -5.52 -9.74 40.96
CA GLY A 463 -5.99 -11.06 41.33
C GLY A 463 -5.18 -11.69 42.44
N SER A 464 -5.74 -12.74 43.02
CA SER A 464 -5.12 -13.47 44.12
C SER A 464 -5.23 -14.97 43.93
N TYR A 465 -4.15 -15.67 44.26
CA TYR A 465 -4.10 -17.11 44.44
C TYR A 465 -3.57 -17.42 45.84
N ARG A 466 -3.85 -18.63 46.31
CA ARG A 466 -3.35 -19.12 47.59
C ARG A 466 -2.50 -20.35 47.36
N PHE A 467 -1.24 -20.28 47.77
CA PHE A 467 -0.33 -21.43 47.78
C PHE A 467 -0.33 -22.06 49.16
N SER A 468 -0.49 -23.38 49.22
CA SER A 468 -0.70 -24.13 50.48
C SER A 468 0.29 -25.29 50.59
N PHE A 469 0.89 -25.45 51.76
CA PHE A 469 1.74 -26.59 52.16
C PHE A 469 1.11 -27.29 53.36
N GLY A 470 0.85 -28.59 53.27
CA GLY A 470 0.28 -29.36 54.38
C GLY A 470 0.40 -30.87 54.23
N ASP A 471 -0.04 -31.59 55.26
CA ASP A 471 -0.36 -33.02 55.14
C ASP A 471 -1.67 -33.22 54.35
N GLU A 472 -2.05 -34.48 54.06
CA GLU A 472 -3.25 -34.74 53.25
C GLU A 472 -4.56 -34.30 53.95
N ASP A 473 -4.54 -34.10 55.27
CA ASP A 473 -5.70 -33.81 56.11
C ASP A 473 -5.82 -32.32 56.55
N TRP A 474 -4.88 -31.47 56.13
CA TRP A 474 -4.80 -30.03 56.42
C TRP A 474 -4.93 -29.66 57.92
N ALA A 475 -4.11 -30.27 58.78
CA ALA A 475 -4.17 -30.05 60.22
C ALA A 475 -3.59 -28.69 60.68
N ALA A 476 -3.81 -28.35 61.97
CA ALA A 476 -3.36 -27.09 62.56
C ALA A 476 -1.81 -26.97 62.57
N GLY A 477 -1.26 -26.24 61.60
CA GLY A 477 0.19 -26.06 61.39
C GLY A 477 0.58 -25.71 59.96
N ASP A 478 -0.35 -25.81 59.00
CA ASP A 478 -0.12 -25.55 57.58
C ASP A 478 0.27 -24.10 57.26
N VAL A 479 1.19 -23.96 56.31
CA VAL A 479 1.69 -22.65 55.86
C VAL A 479 0.94 -22.23 54.61
N PHE A 480 0.31 -21.06 54.67
CA PHE A 480 -0.38 -20.45 53.53
C PHE A 480 0.36 -19.19 53.09
N LYS A 481 0.62 -19.10 51.78
CA LYS A 481 1.13 -17.87 51.16
C LYS A 481 0.12 -17.35 50.16
N ASN A 482 -0.33 -16.12 50.38
CA ASN A 482 -1.14 -15.40 49.42
C ASN A 482 -0.22 -14.85 48.33
N LEU A 483 -0.55 -15.19 47.09
CA LEU A 483 0.12 -14.73 45.89
C LEU A 483 -0.80 -13.74 45.21
N ILE A 484 -0.45 -12.47 45.25
CA ILE A 484 -1.24 -11.40 44.64
C ILE A 484 -0.45 -10.78 43.49
N TRP A 485 -1.18 -10.35 42.46
CA TRP A 485 -0.64 -9.42 41.47
C TRP A 485 -1.51 -8.17 41.42
N ALA A 486 -0.87 -7.02 41.22
CA ALA A 486 -1.56 -5.75 41.12
C ALA A 486 -2.25 -5.59 39.76
N ALA A 487 -3.32 -4.78 39.73
CA ALA A 487 -3.95 -4.38 38.48
C ALA A 487 -2.92 -3.70 37.56
N GLY A 488 -2.95 -4.03 36.27
CA GLY A 488 -2.00 -3.59 35.25
C GLY A 488 -0.92 -4.61 34.87
N ILE A 489 -0.78 -5.73 35.60
CA ILE A 489 0.10 -6.84 35.21
C ILE A 489 -0.68 -7.82 34.31
N CYS A 490 -0.80 -7.49 33.03
CA CYS A 490 -1.63 -8.21 32.06
C CYS A 490 -0.98 -9.48 31.47
N GLY A 491 0.06 -10.04 32.09
CA GLY A 491 0.80 -11.21 31.58
C GLY A 491 0.95 -12.32 32.63
N PRO A 492 1.35 -13.53 32.20
CA PRO A 492 1.57 -14.64 33.12
C PRO A 492 2.67 -14.31 34.12
N VAL A 493 2.38 -14.54 35.39
CA VAL A 493 3.31 -14.25 36.50
C VAL A 493 3.93 -15.58 36.95
N THR A 494 5.21 -15.74 36.68
CA THR A 494 5.98 -16.90 37.17
C THR A 494 6.69 -16.53 38.46
N GLY A 495 6.64 -17.41 39.44
CA GLY A 495 7.38 -17.25 40.68
C GLY A 495 7.74 -18.61 41.29
N THR A 496 8.61 -18.55 42.29
CA THR A 496 9.05 -19.73 43.03
C THR A 496 8.76 -19.59 44.51
N ILE A 497 8.39 -20.69 45.18
CA ILE A 497 8.39 -20.79 46.63
C ILE A 497 9.18 -22.03 47.02
N SER A 498 10.10 -21.85 47.97
CA SER A 498 10.83 -22.94 48.59
C SER A 498 10.20 -23.32 49.93
N HIS A 499 10.16 -24.62 50.22
CA HIS A 499 9.78 -25.16 51.52
C HIS A 499 10.72 -26.31 51.90
N THR A 500 11.07 -26.42 53.18
CA THR A 500 11.95 -27.49 53.69
C THR A 500 11.17 -28.37 54.63
N TYR A 501 10.94 -29.62 54.23
CA TYR A 501 10.27 -30.61 55.05
C TYR A 501 11.26 -31.24 56.03
N THR A 502 11.09 -30.94 57.31
CA THR A 502 12.00 -31.36 58.39
C THR A 502 11.53 -32.64 59.09
N ILE A 503 10.34 -33.12 58.78
CA ILE A 503 9.77 -34.35 59.35
C ILE A 503 9.55 -35.35 58.21
N PRO A 504 9.89 -36.63 58.38
CA PRO A 504 9.56 -37.66 57.40
C PRO A 504 8.05 -37.82 57.24
N GLY A 505 7.56 -37.93 56.01
CA GLY A 505 6.12 -37.99 55.72
C GLY A 505 5.80 -37.74 54.24
N ALA A 506 4.51 -37.84 53.88
CA ALA A 506 3.98 -37.45 52.58
C ALA A 506 3.20 -36.13 52.74
N TYR A 507 3.48 -35.17 51.86
CA TYR A 507 2.96 -33.81 51.95
C TYR A 507 2.34 -33.37 50.63
N LYS A 508 1.25 -32.60 50.68
CA LYS A 508 0.59 -32.02 49.51
C LYS A 508 0.90 -30.54 49.40
N ALA A 509 1.31 -30.12 48.21
CA ALA A 509 1.42 -28.71 47.83
C ALA A 509 0.36 -28.39 46.76
N ALA A 510 -0.40 -27.30 46.94
CA ALA A 510 -1.47 -26.92 46.02
C ALA A 510 -1.49 -25.42 45.74
N LEU A 511 -1.79 -25.08 44.48
CA LEU A 511 -2.11 -23.73 44.05
C LEU A 511 -3.63 -23.62 43.90
N ASN A 512 -4.25 -22.81 44.74
CA ASN A 512 -5.70 -22.64 44.82
C ASN A 512 -6.12 -21.25 44.35
N ASN A 513 -7.31 -21.13 43.75
CA ASN A 513 -7.92 -19.84 43.42
C ASN A 513 -8.15 -19.03 44.70
N GLY A 514 -7.67 -17.80 44.76
CA GLY A 514 -7.77 -16.97 45.98
C GLY A 514 -9.20 -16.55 46.32
N SER A 515 -10.10 -16.54 45.34
CA SER A 515 -11.50 -16.12 45.51
C SER A 515 -12.43 -17.31 45.81
N THR A 516 -12.22 -18.47 45.17
CA THR A 516 -13.10 -19.64 45.30
C THR A 516 -12.53 -20.75 46.20
N GLY A 517 -11.23 -20.76 46.46
CA GLY A 517 -10.55 -21.78 47.25
C GLY A 517 -10.31 -23.11 46.51
N GLU A 518 -10.80 -23.28 45.28
CA GLU A 518 -10.62 -24.50 44.50
C GLU A 518 -9.16 -24.71 44.03
N ALA A 519 -8.72 -25.96 44.03
CA ALA A 519 -7.38 -26.35 43.59
C ALA A 519 -7.27 -26.33 42.06
N ILE A 520 -6.33 -25.52 41.56
CA ILE A 520 -6.05 -25.36 40.12
C ILE A 520 -4.98 -26.36 39.68
N SER A 521 -4.05 -26.68 40.58
CA SER A 521 -3.02 -27.70 40.38
C SER A 521 -2.40 -28.10 41.73
N SER A 522 -1.93 -29.35 41.85
CA SER A 522 -1.31 -29.88 43.07
C SER A 522 -0.18 -30.87 42.79
N ALA A 523 0.74 -31.02 43.73
CA ALA A 523 1.82 -32.01 43.72
C ALA A 523 2.00 -32.67 45.10
N ILE A 524 2.53 -33.89 45.13
CA ILE A 524 2.82 -34.67 46.35
C ILE A 524 4.33 -34.80 46.53
N VAL A 525 4.83 -34.64 47.77
CA VAL A 525 6.25 -34.73 48.15
C VAL A 525 6.45 -35.76 49.25
N TYR A 526 7.40 -36.68 49.07
CA TYR A 526 7.76 -37.72 50.05
C TYR A 526 9.11 -37.46 50.73
N VAL A 527 9.18 -37.62 52.05
CA VAL A 527 10.35 -37.29 52.88
C VAL A 527 10.73 -38.47 53.77
N ALA A 528 11.98 -38.95 53.69
CA ALA A 528 12.50 -40.10 54.44
C ALA A 528 13.44 -39.71 55.62
N PRO A 529 13.69 -40.57 56.63
CA PRO A 529 14.55 -40.27 57.80
C PRO A 529 16.05 -40.21 57.49
N LYS A 530 16.79 -39.35 58.21
CA LYS A 530 18.26 -39.20 58.07
C LYS A 530 19.02 -40.32 58.81
N VAL A 531 19.83 -41.10 58.09
CA VAL A 531 20.70 -42.14 58.68
C VAL A 531 22.07 -41.53 59.03
N SER A 532 22.50 -41.67 60.30
CA SER A 532 23.71 -41.03 60.84
C SER A 532 24.88 -42.02 60.97
N SER A 533 25.88 -41.90 60.11
CA SER A 533 27.25 -42.37 60.39
C SER A 533 28.24 -41.33 59.85
N THR A 534 29.01 -40.71 60.72
CA THR A 534 29.93 -39.61 60.38
C THR A 534 31.05 -40.11 59.45
N PRO A 535 31.15 -39.64 58.19
CA PRO A 535 32.21 -40.07 57.29
C PRO A 535 33.57 -39.49 57.71
N LEU A 536 34.63 -40.30 57.62
CA LEU A 536 36.01 -39.94 57.99
C LEU A 536 36.67 -38.93 57.03
N LEU A 537 36.02 -38.67 55.90
CA LEU A 537 36.38 -37.65 54.91
C LEU A 537 35.12 -36.86 54.57
N LYS A 538 35.18 -35.52 54.64
CA LYS A 538 34.07 -34.63 54.32
C LYS A 538 34.54 -33.48 53.44
N ALA A 539 33.92 -33.32 52.27
CA ALA A 539 34.10 -32.15 51.42
C ALA A 539 33.32 -30.94 51.98
N SER A 540 33.85 -29.74 51.83
CA SER A 540 33.19 -28.49 52.20
C SER A 540 31.97 -28.21 51.32
N THR A 541 32.03 -28.64 50.05
CA THR A 541 30.96 -28.61 49.06
C THR A 541 31.21 -29.73 48.05
N ALA A 542 30.15 -30.29 47.46
CA ALA A 542 30.23 -31.40 46.50
C ALA A 542 30.08 -30.94 45.04
N GLU A 543 29.71 -29.69 44.77
CA GLU A 543 29.40 -29.21 43.42
C GLU A 543 29.87 -27.77 43.19
N GLY A 544 30.36 -27.47 41.99
CA GLY A 544 30.74 -26.11 41.56
C GLY A 544 31.25 -26.04 40.12
N THR A 545 31.80 -24.89 39.71
CA THR A 545 32.17 -24.59 38.31
C THR A 545 33.68 -24.43 38.16
N ALA A 546 34.28 -25.01 37.12
CA ALA A 546 35.73 -24.93 36.88
C ALA A 546 36.19 -23.48 36.61
N PRO A 547 37.33 -23.01 37.19
CA PRO A 547 38.16 -23.70 38.17
C PRO A 547 37.51 -23.72 39.58
N PHE A 548 37.36 -24.93 40.15
CA PHE A 548 36.62 -25.14 41.40
C PHE A 548 37.53 -25.63 42.52
N THR A 549 37.66 -24.84 43.60
CA THR A 549 38.49 -25.21 44.78
C THR A 549 37.63 -25.76 45.90
N VAL A 550 37.91 -26.99 46.35
CA VAL A 550 37.19 -27.67 47.44
C VAL A 550 38.13 -27.90 48.63
N ALA A 551 37.63 -27.66 49.84
CA ALA A 551 38.32 -28.01 51.08
C ALA A 551 37.81 -29.35 51.62
N PHE A 552 38.70 -30.24 52.02
CA PHE A 552 38.40 -31.55 52.57
C PHE A 552 38.86 -31.63 54.02
N SER A 553 37.94 -31.97 54.91
CA SER A 553 38.23 -32.27 56.32
C SER A 553 38.34 -33.78 56.48
N TYR A 554 39.40 -34.24 57.15
CA TYR A 554 39.64 -35.67 57.39
C TYR A 554 40.07 -35.93 58.84
N THR A 555 39.86 -37.16 59.33
CA THR A 555 40.33 -37.60 60.66
C THR A 555 41.37 -38.71 60.51
N LEU A 556 42.56 -38.51 61.07
CA LEU A 556 43.64 -39.48 61.16
C LEU A 556 43.64 -40.18 62.51
N ASN A 557 44.33 -41.32 62.57
CA ASN A 557 44.57 -42.08 63.80
C ASN A 557 43.28 -42.37 64.59
N LYS A 558 42.20 -42.74 63.89
CA LYS A 558 40.90 -43.04 64.51
C LYS A 558 41.04 -44.10 65.61
N ASP A 559 41.90 -45.08 65.37
CA ASP A 559 42.12 -46.22 66.27
C ASP A 559 43.05 -45.87 67.46
N SER A 560 43.44 -44.60 67.59
CA SER A 560 44.20 -44.07 68.72
C SER A 560 45.57 -44.75 68.95
N SER A 561 46.27 -45.07 67.85
CA SER A 561 47.61 -45.66 67.87
C SER A 561 48.65 -44.64 68.35
N CYS A 562 49.52 -45.03 69.28
CA CYS A 562 50.63 -44.21 69.73
C CYS A 562 51.88 -44.31 68.82
N SER A 563 51.86 -45.17 67.80
CA SER A 563 52.92 -45.28 66.81
C SER A 563 52.74 -44.26 65.70
N ALA A 564 53.83 -43.75 65.12
CA ALA A 564 53.75 -42.91 63.93
C ALA A 564 53.07 -43.66 62.78
N GLY A 565 52.26 -42.96 61.99
CA GLY A 565 51.53 -43.55 60.88
C GLY A 565 51.08 -42.50 59.87
N TYR A 566 50.47 -42.94 58.78
CA TYR A 566 49.95 -42.06 57.74
C TYR A 566 48.76 -42.66 57.01
N TYR A 567 47.91 -41.79 56.48
CA TYR A 567 46.94 -42.13 55.44
C TYR A 567 47.34 -41.45 54.13
N SER A 568 46.83 -41.97 53.02
CA SER A 568 46.94 -41.32 51.72
C SER A 568 45.60 -40.72 51.33
N LEU A 569 45.62 -39.43 50.95
CA LEU A 569 44.47 -38.74 50.39
C LEU A 569 44.68 -38.57 48.89
N SER A 570 43.75 -39.10 48.09
CA SER A 570 43.84 -39.10 46.64
C SER A 570 42.72 -38.26 46.04
N PHE A 571 43.04 -37.43 45.05
CA PHE A 571 42.09 -36.64 44.25
C PHE A 571 42.24 -37.03 42.79
N GLY A 572 41.23 -37.68 42.22
CA GLY A 572 41.25 -38.13 40.83
C GLY A 572 39.86 -38.24 40.24
N ASP A 573 39.79 -38.59 38.96
CA ASP A 573 38.54 -39.02 38.31
C ASP A 573 38.23 -40.49 38.65
N GLU A 574 37.13 -41.04 38.10
CA GLU A 574 36.72 -42.41 38.42
C GLU A 574 37.68 -43.48 37.83
N ASP A 575 38.57 -43.11 36.89
CA ASP A 575 39.43 -44.02 36.12
C ASP A 575 40.89 -44.08 36.62
N TRP A 576 41.24 -43.26 37.62
CA TRP A 576 42.54 -43.18 38.32
C TRP A 576 43.78 -43.18 37.40
N ALA A 577 43.75 -42.38 36.33
CA ALA A 577 44.80 -42.33 35.32
C ALA A 577 46.04 -41.50 35.76
N ALA A 578 47.12 -41.57 34.97
CA ALA A 578 48.35 -40.83 35.25
C ALA A 578 48.11 -39.31 35.22
N GLY A 579 47.97 -38.71 36.41
CA GLY A 579 47.61 -37.29 36.60
C GLY A 579 46.98 -36.98 37.96
N ASP A 580 46.50 -37.99 38.68
CA ASP A 580 45.88 -37.82 39.99
C ASP A 580 46.84 -37.39 41.09
N VAL A 581 46.34 -36.54 41.99
CA VAL A 581 47.14 -36.00 43.09
C VAL A 581 46.94 -36.87 44.32
N GLN A 582 47.99 -37.61 44.70
CA GLN A 582 48.04 -38.32 45.98
C GLN A 582 48.91 -37.55 46.97
N GLN A 583 48.36 -37.24 48.15
CA GLN A 583 49.08 -36.59 49.24
C GLN A 583 49.14 -37.48 50.47
N LYS A 584 50.32 -37.51 51.10
CA LYS A 584 50.56 -38.25 52.32
C LYS A 584 50.29 -37.37 53.54
N VAL A 585 49.35 -37.77 54.38
CA VAL A 585 48.99 -37.08 55.63
C VAL A 585 49.37 -37.97 56.82
N SER A 586 50.31 -37.50 57.65
CA SER A 586 50.99 -38.33 58.67
C SER A 586 50.77 -37.80 60.09
N TRP A 587 50.86 -38.68 61.08
CA TRP A 587 50.95 -38.32 62.50
C TRP A 587 52.23 -38.89 63.13
N ASN A 588 52.77 -38.16 64.10
CA ASN A 588 54.02 -38.51 64.77
C ASN A 588 53.80 -39.52 65.91
N ALA A 589 54.86 -40.26 66.26
CA ALA A 589 54.85 -41.15 67.41
C ALA A 589 54.56 -40.35 68.71
N GLY A 590 53.68 -40.88 69.56
CA GLY A 590 53.19 -40.23 70.77
C GLY A 590 51.90 -39.42 70.62
N ALA A 591 51.42 -39.16 69.39
CA ALA A 591 50.14 -38.48 69.15
C ALA A 591 48.98 -39.49 69.11
N CYS A 592 48.60 -40.03 70.27
CA CYS A 592 47.69 -41.17 70.38
C CYS A 592 46.20 -40.85 70.16
N ALA A 593 45.77 -39.59 70.15
CA ALA A 593 44.37 -39.24 69.93
C ALA A 593 44.06 -39.07 68.42
N PRO A 594 42.79 -39.25 67.98
CA PRO A 594 42.40 -38.92 66.62
C PRO A 594 42.70 -37.46 66.29
N ILE A 595 43.25 -37.21 65.10
CA ILE A 595 43.68 -35.88 64.67
C ILE A 595 42.85 -35.46 63.47
N THR A 596 42.19 -34.31 63.54
CA THR A 596 41.49 -33.74 62.39
C THR A 596 42.40 -32.79 61.62
N GLY A 597 42.40 -32.91 60.29
CA GLY A 597 43.12 -32.03 59.38
C GLY A 597 42.24 -31.52 58.24
N THR A 598 42.71 -30.47 57.57
CA THR A 598 42.06 -29.90 56.38
C THR A 598 43.05 -29.73 55.24
N ILE A 599 42.58 -29.87 54.01
CA ILE A 599 43.37 -29.70 52.79
C ILE A 599 42.49 -29.20 51.65
N THR A 600 43.05 -28.39 50.75
CA THR A 600 42.34 -27.89 49.57
C THR A 600 42.85 -28.52 48.27
N HIS A 601 41.95 -28.69 47.30
CA HIS A 601 42.28 -29.11 45.93
C HIS A 601 41.45 -28.30 44.92
N THR A 602 42.07 -27.94 43.79
CA THR A 602 41.42 -27.15 42.72
C THR A 602 41.26 -27.98 41.46
N TYR A 603 40.02 -28.24 41.08
CA TYR A 603 39.64 -28.92 39.85
C TYR A 603 39.52 -27.88 38.72
N THR A 604 40.41 -27.93 37.73
CA THR A 604 40.49 -26.93 36.66
C THR A 604 39.67 -27.29 35.42
N THR A 605 39.20 -28.54 35.32
CA THR A 605 38.39 -29.05 34.21
C THR A 605 37.02 -29.52 34.68
N PRO A 606 35.98 -29.42 33.83
CA PRO A 606 34.66 -29.99 34.12
C PRO A 606 34.72 -31.52 34.15
N GLY A 607 33.95 -32.14 35.04
CA GLY A 607 33.96 -33.59 35.19
C GLY A 607 33.41 -34.06 36.54
N ILE A 608 33.45 -35.37 36.76
CA ILE A 608 33.11 -36.01 38.03
C ILE A 608 34.39 -36.57 38.63
N TYR A 609 34.67 -36.17 39.88
CA TYR A 609 35.88 -36.54 40.60
C TYR A 609 35.55 -37.28 41.91
N LEU A 610 36.48 -38.11 42.35
CA LEU A 610 36.41 -38.84 43.61
C LEU A 610 37.61 -38.49 44.49
N ALA A 611 37.33 -37.92 45.68
CA ALA A 611 38.32 -37.78 46.73
C ALA A 611 38.24 -38.99 47.67
N GLN A 612 39.38 -39.64 47.95
CA GLN A 612 39.44 -40.84 48.78
C GLN A 612 40.50 -40.72 49.87
N LEU A 613 40.14 -41.14 51.10
CA LEU A 613 41.07 -41.31 52.21
C LEU A 613 41.32 -42.81 52.41
N ASN A 614 42.58 -43.22 52.25
CA ASN A 614 42.98 -44.63 52.24
C ASN A 614 44.04 -44.92 53.31
N ASN A 615 43.94 -46.07 53.98
CA ASN A 615 44.98 -46.59 54.87
C ASN A 615 45.94 -47.49 54.06
N PRO A 616 47.27 -47.33 54.17
CA PRO A 616 48.22 -48.19 53.46
C PRO A 616 47.98 -49.68 53.75
N GLY A 617 47.54 -50.42 52.73
CA GLY A 617 47.44 -51.89 52.74
C GLY A 617 46.17 -52.51 53.34
N ILE A 618 45.11 -51.76 53.68
CA ILE A 618 43.93 -52.34 54.37
C ILE A 618 42.56 -51.99 53.74
N ALA A 619 42.15 -50.71 53.59
CA ALA A 619 40.81 -50.37 53.05
C ALA A 619 40.63 -48.86 52.78
N GLN A 620 39.65 -48.51 51.94
CA GLN A 620 39.11 -47.15 51.81
C GLN A 620 38.37 -46.77 53.10
N LEU A 621 38.78 -45.66 53.73
CA LEU A 621 38.23 -45.19 55.01
C LEU A 621 37.14 -44.13 54.84
N GLY A 622 37.11 -43.45 53.70
CA GLY A 622 36.06 -42.49 53.35
C GLY A 622 36.22 -41.97 51.92
N SER A 623 35.11 -41.55 51.32
CA SER A 623 35.11 -40.89 50.01
C SER A 623 34.16 -39.70 49.96
N ALA A 624 34.45 -38.77 49.05
CA ALA A 624 33.56 -37.69 48.67
C ALA A 624 33.56 -37.55 47.14
N LYS A 625 32.38 -37.57 46.52
CA LYS A 625 32.18 -37.34 45.08
C LYS A 625 32.02 -35.84 44.84
N ILE A 626 32.75 -35.30 43.87
CA ILE A 626 32.75 -33.88 43.49
C ILE A 626 32.32 -33.74 42.03
N THR A 627 31.32 -32.92 41.77
CA THR A 627 30.84 -32.60 40.41
C THR A 627 31.30 -31.21 40.01
N VAL A 628 32.00 -31.09 38.89
CA VAL A 628 32.53 -29.82 38.37
C VAL A 628 31.87 -29.51 37.03
N ALA A 629 31.08 -28.45 36.97
CA ALA A 629 30.42 -27.98 35.76
C ALA A 629 31.33 -27.06 34.92
N SER A 630 31.06 -26.98 33.62
CA SER A 630 31.69 -26.02 32.70
C SER A 630 31.24 -24.58 32.99
N PRO A 631 32.13 -23.58 32.88
CA PRO A 631 31.70 -22.19 32.86
C PRO A 631 30.82 -21.95 31.62
N THR A 632 29.57 -21.58 31.85
CA THR A 632 28.62 -21.25 30.79
C THR A 632 29.02 -19.93 30.16
N VAL A 633 29.53 -19.97 28.93
CA VAL A 633 29.73 -18.76 28.12
C VAL A 633 28.39 -18.39 27.53
N HIS A 634 27.80 -17.34 28.06
CA HIS A 634 26.50 -16.86 27.62
C HIS A 634 26.68 -15.87 26.46
N PRO A 635 26.05 -16.11 25.28
CA PRO A 635 26.19 -15.21 24.15
C PRO A 635 25.58 -13.83 24.43
N SER A 636 26.16 -12.78 23.86
CA SER A 636 25.61 -11.42 23.87
C SER A 636 24.45 -11.27 22.88
N CYS A 637 23.51 -10.39 23.18
CA CYS A 637 22.36 -10.08 22.33
C CYS A 637 22.66 -8.88 21.40
N SER A 638 21.91 -8.74 20.31
CA SER A 638 21.98 -7.57 19.42
C SER A 638 20.76 -6.67 19.62
N TRP A 639 20.98 -5.37 19.86
CA TRP A 639 19.94 -4.36 20.02
C TRP A 639 20.28 -3.09 19.23
N ASN A 640 19.46 -2.75 18.23
CA ASN A 640 19.63 -1.57 17.37
C ASN A 640 21.07 -1.42 16.79
N GLY A 641 21.67 -2.54 16.39
CA GLY A 641 23.04 -2.58 15.86
C GLY A 641 24.15 -2.57 16.92
N GLN A 642 23.83 -2.52 18.22
CA GLN A 642 24.80 -2.59 19.32
C GLN A 642 24.75 -3.94 20.05
N SER A 643 25.90 -4.38 20.57
CA SER A 643 26.01 -5.61 21.36
C SER A 643 25.65 -5.35 22.83
N VAL A 644 24.74 -6.16 23.37
CA VAL A 644 24.29 -6.14 24.77
C VAL A 644 24.82 -7.40 25.46
N ALA A 645 25.71 -7.25 26.44
CA ALA A 645 26.27 -8.38 27.18
C ALA A 645 25.18 -9.18 27.93
N HIS A 646 25.41 -10.48 28.13
CA HIS A 646 24.53 -11.32 28.95
C HIS A 646 24.33 -10.71 30.35
N GLY A 647 23.09 -10.65 30.81
CA GLY A 647 22.70 -10.03 32.08
C GLY A 647 22.50 -8.52 32.01
N SER A 648 22.95 -7.84 30.95
CA SER A 648 22.72 -6.41 30.74
C SER A 648 21.32 -6.14 30.19
N ALA A 649 20.80 -4.95 30.47
CA ALA A 649 19.47 -4.54 30.05
C ALA A 649 19.47 -3.24 29.23
N VAL A 650 18.48 -3.11 28.35
CA VAL A 650 18.22 -1.95 27.52
C VAL A 650 16.78 -1.49 27.69
N THR A 651 16.52 -0.20 27.61
CA THR A 651 15.14 0.32 27.56
C THR A 651 14.66 0.28 26.12
N ALA A 652 13.54 -0.40 25.91
CA ALA A 652 12.85 -0.49 24.64
C ALA A 652 11.45 0.10 24.76
N TYR A 653 10.88 0.55 23.66
CA TYR A 653 9.58 1.19 23.59
C TYR A 653 8.64 0.37 22.72
N GLN A 654 7.36 0.37 23.10
CA GLN A 654 6.32 -0.38 22.40
C GLN A 654 6.10 0.12 20.98
N SER A 655 6.25 1.44 20.80
CA SER A 655 6.09 2.16 19.54
C SER A 655 7.23 3.17 19.38
N ALA A 656 7.64 3.46 18.13
CA ALA A 656 8.62 4.51 17.85
C ALA A 656 8.06 5.92 18.02
N ASN A 657 6.73 6.07 17.98
CA ASN A 657 6.01 7.31 18.26
C ASN A 657 4.65 7.01 18.91
N VAL A 658 4.10 7.95 19.69
CA VAL A 658 2.73 7.87 20.26
C VAL A 658 1.93 9.14 19.96
N ALA A 659 0.60 9.08 20.09
CA ALA A 659 -0.28 10.22 19.78
C ALA A 659 -0.06 11.39 20.75
N TYR A 660 -0.54 12.59 20.38
CA TYR A 660 -0.51 13.73 21.29
C TYR A 660 -1.37 13.44 22.54
N GLY A 661 -0.79 13.69 23.71
CA GLY A 661 -1.43 13.38 25.00
C GLY A 661 -1.21 11.95 25.49
N GLU A 662 -0.65 11.06 24.67
CA GLU A 662 -0.25 9.72 25.09
C GLU A 662 1.21 9.69 25.59
N GLN A 663 1.55 8.67 26.37
CA GLN A 663 2.90 8.47 26.89
C GLN A 663 3.58 7.28 26.23
N CYS A 664 4.87 7.42 25.95
CA CYS A 664 5.68 6.34 25.42
C CYS A 664 5.80 5.19 26.43
N THR A 665 5.11 4.08 26.16
CA THR A 665 5.22 2.88 26.99
C THR A 665 6.58 2.22 26.76
N SER A 666 7.38 2.14 27.83
CA SER A 666 8.70 1.52 27.80
C SER A 666 8.73 0.19 28.56
N GLN A 667 9.66 -0.67 28.16
CA GLN A 667 9.96 -1.96 28.77
C GLN A 667 11.48 -2.11 28.85
N THR A 668 11.97 -2.51 30.02
CA THR A 668 13.36 -2.93 30.17
C THR A 668 13.52 -4.35 29.65
N ARG A 669 14.39 -4.55 28.67
CA ARG A 669 14.71 -5.83 28.03
C ARG A 669 16.09 -6.27 28.49
N THR A 670 16.20 -7.48 29.02
CA THR A 670 17.45 -8.05 29.54
C THR A 670 17.95 -9.13 28.61
N CYS A 671 19.24 -9.11 28.30
CA CYS A 671 19.87 -10.15 27.51
C CYS A 671 20.09 -11.42 28.33
N ALA A 672 19.50 -12.54 27.90
CA ALA A 672 19.73 -13.87 28.44
C ALA A 672 20.13 -14.80 27.27
N ASP A 673 21.35 -15.30 27.33
CA ASP A 673 21.93 -16.28 26.39
C ASP A 673 21.68 -15.97 24.92
N GLY A 674 22.03 -14.76 24.49
CA GLY A 674 21.87 -14.30 23.11
C GLY A 674 20.44 -13.88 22.74
N ALA A 675 19.47 -14.01 23.66
CA ALA A 675 18.09 -13.57 23.48
C ALA A 675 17.73 -12.40 24.41
N LEU A 676 17.27 -11.27 23.83
CA LEU A 676 16.74 -10.14 24.60
C LEU A 676 15.31 -10.43 25.05
N SER A 677 15.07 -10.44 26.36
CA SER A 677 13.73 -10.58 26.96
C SER A 677 12.80 -9.45 26.54
N GLY A 678 11.49 -9.61 26.72
CA GLY A 678 10.51 -8.60 26.34
C GLY A 678 10.24 -8.52 24.84
N SER A 679 9.28 -7.71 24.46
CA SER A 679 8.70 -7.68 23.10
C SER A 679 8.81 -6.32 22.42
N TYR A 680 9.18 -5.27 23.16
CA TYR A 680 9.19 -3.91 22.66
C TYR A 680 10.35 -3.72 21.67
N PRO A 681 10.08 -3.35 20.40
CA PRO A 681 11.10 -3.44 19.35
C PRO A 681 11.86 -2.14 19.11
N TYR A 682 11.46 -1.01 19.71
CA TYR A 682 12.04 0.30 19.39
C TYR A 682 13.00 0.79 20.47
N ALA A 683 14.16 1.34 20.08
CA ALA A 683 15.15 1.87 21.03
C ALA A 683 14.83 3.29 21.54
N ALA A 684 13.90 3.99 20.89
CA ALA A 684 13.44 5.33 21.26
C ALA A 684 11.95 5.49 20.93
N CYS A 685 11.28 6.44 21.56
CA CYS A 685 9.89 6.83 21.28
C CYS A 685 9.70 8.35 21.41
N ALA A 686 8.96 8.96 20.48
CA ALA A 686 8.59 10.38 20.53
C ALA A 686 7.06 10.59 20.62
N VAL A 687 6.64 11.58 21.42
CA VAL A 687 5.22 11.99 21.54
C VAL A 687 4.92 13.03 20.46
N ASN A 688 3.90 12.80 19.63
CA ASN A 688 3.51 13.75 18.60
C ASN A 688 2.81 14.99 19.20
N LEU A 689 2.95 16.16 18.56
CA LEU A 689 2.30 17.41 18.97
C LEU A 689 0.97 17.61 18.22
N PRO A 690 -0.01 18.35 18.77
CA PRO A 690 -1.32 18.54 18.13
C PRO A 690 -1.17 19.46 16.93
N VAL A 691 -1.89 19.14 15.85
CA VAL A 691 -1.89 19.94 14.62
C VAL A 691 -3.25 20.65 14.50
N PRO A 692 -3.31 21.99 14.46
CA PRO A 692 -4.57 22.69 14.30
C PRO A 692 -5.20 22.38 12.92
N LEU A 693 -6.46 21.92 12.94
CA LEU A 693 -7.37 21.86 11.79
C LEU A 693 -8.43 22.94 12.00
N ILE A 694 -8.41 23.99 11.19
CA ILE A 694 -9.23 25.19 11.37
C ILE A 694 -10.28 25.25 10.25
N ALA A 695 -11.56 25.28 10.60
CA ALA A 695 -12.65 25.56 9.65
C ALA A 695 -12.92 27.07 9.57
N ASN A 696 -13.13 27.60 8.37
CA ASN A 696 -13.46 29.01 8.18
C ASN A 696 -14.87 29.37 8.70
N ILE A 697 -15.80 28.42 8.64
CA ILE A 697 -17.17 28.50 9.18
C ILE A 697 -17.53 27.15 9.81
N THR A 698 -18.33 27.17 10.88
CA THR A 698 -18.70 25.96 11.64
C THR A 698 -20.20 25.65 11.59
N ALA A 699 -21.02 26.50 10.94
CA ALA A 699 -22.44 26.27 10.75
C ALA A 699 -22.99 26.94 9.47
N GLY A 700 -24.06 26.37 8.89
CA GLY A 700 -24.78 26.93 7.75
C GLY A 700 -25.83 25.97 7.17
N THR A 701 -26.41 26.28 6.01
CA THR A 701 -27.45 25.45 5.36
C THR A 701 -26.90 24.66 4.17
N ALA A 702 -27.40 23.44 3.95
CA ALA A 702 -26.99 22.62 2.80
C ALA A 702 -27.45 23.22 1.44
N PRO A 703 -26.60 23.25 0.39
CA PRO A 703 -25.20 22.83 0.37
C PRO A 703 -24.27 23.86 1.04
N LEU A 704 -23.50 23.45 2.05
CA LEU A 704 -22.60 24.31 2.82
C LEU A 704 -21.12 24.06 2.45
N PRO A 705 -20.46 24.94 1.67
CA PRO A 705 -19.03 24.86 1.42
C PRO A 705 -18.23 25.38 2.63
N VAL A 706 -17.37 24.54 3.20
CA VAL A 706 -16.48 24.87 4.31
C VAL A 706 -15.02 24.70 3.89
N ALA A 707 -14.20 25.71 4.11
CA ALA A 707 -12.76 25.66 3.89
C ALA A 707 -12.02 25.27 5.19
N PHE A 708 -11.13 24.31 5.10
CA PHE A 708 -10.32 23.77 6.19
C PHE A 708 -8.84 24.06 5.96
N THR A 709 -8.21 24.72 6.93
CA THR A 709 -6.77 25.02 6.95
C THR A 709 -6.05 24.10 7.92
N TYR A 710 -4.98 23.44 7.49
CA TYR A 710 -4.18 22.51 8.30
C TYR A 710 -2.69 22.54 7.92
N ARG A 711 -1.83 21.95 8.75
CA ARG A 711 -0.39 21.82 8.50
C ARG A 711 0.02 20.38 8.20
N LEU A 712 0.72 20.16 7.10
CA LEU A 712 1.40 18.90 6.76
C LEU A 712 2.84 18.92 7.26
N ASN A 713 3.44 17.74 7.40
CA ASN A 713 4.83 17.54 7.82
C ASN A 713 5.24 18.31 9.08
N VAL A 714 4.39 18.30 10.12
CA VAL A 714 4.70 19.03 11.37
C VAL A 714 5.93 18.48 12.11
N ALA A 715 6.35 17.26 11.79
CA ALA A 715 7.56 16.63 12.32
C ALA A 715 8.84 17.05 11.57
N SER A 716 8.72 17.90 10.53
CA SER A 716 9.85 18.36 9.71
C SER A 716 10.66 17.20 9.11
N SER A 717 9.98 16.12 8.73
CA SER A 717 10.61 14.95 8.12
C SER A 717 11.02 15.26 6.69
N CYS A 718 12.24 14.88 6.31
CA CYS A 718 12.69 14.96 4.92
C CYS A 718 12.23 13.75 4.07
N SER A 719 11.53 12.77 4.66
CA SER A 719 10.95 11.65 3.94
C SER A 719 9.54 11.98 3.46
N ALA A 720 9.15 11.42 2.30
CA ALA A 720 7.78 11.53 1.81
C ALA A 720 6.80 10.96 2.84
N GLY A 721 5.65 11.58 2.99
CA GLY A 721 4.62 11.16 3.93
C GLY A 721 3.25 11.68 3.53
N TYR A 722 2.22 11.30 4.29
CA TYR A 722 0.87 11.78 4.07
C TYR A 722 0.05 11.81 5.34
N TYR A 723 -0.93 12.70 5.40
CA TYR A 723 -2.06 12.67 6.34
C TYR A 723 -3.34 12.30 5.58
N SER A 724 -4.37 11.84 6.27
CA SER A 724 -5.72 11.69 5.72
C SER A 724 -6.64 12.73 6.36
N LEU A 725 -7.32 13.53 5.54
CA LEU A 725 -8.41 14.38 6.00
C LEU A 725 -9.73 13.68 5.70
N SER A 726 -10.55 13.50 6.72
CA SER A 726 -11.78 12.72 6.67
C SER A 726 -12.96 13.64 7.01
N PHE A 727 -14.04 13.57 6.23
CA PHE A 727 -15.29 14.27 6.45
C PHE A 727 -16.40 13.25 6.62
N GLY A 728 -17.01 13.19 7.80
CA GLY A 728 -18.11 12.27 8.07
C GLY A 728 -19.08 12.82 9.10
N ASP A 729 -20.21 12.14 9.29
CA ASP A 729 -21.10 12.40 10.43
C ASP A 729 -20.53 11.81 11.73
N GLU A 730 -21.18 12.05 12.88
CA GLU A 730 -20.67 11.54 14.17
C GLU A 730 -20.65 10.00 14.26
N ASP A 731 -21.35 9.29 13.37
CA ASP A 731 -21.50 7.83 13.35
C ASP A 731 -20.64 7.13 12.26
N TRP A 732 -19.88 7.90 11.47
CA TRP A 732 -18.99 7.45 10.39
C TRP A 732 -19.58 6.38 9.45
N ALA A 733 -20.76 6.66 8.88
CA ALA A 733 -21.48 5.72 8.01
C ALA A 733 -21.00 5.73 6.53
N ALA A 734 -21.46 4.75 5.74
CA ALA A 734 -21.08 4.61 4.33
C ALA A 734 -21.45 5.87 3.49
N GLY A 735 -20.45 6.66 3.13
CA GLY A 735 -20.59 7.96 2.46
C GLY A 735 -19.51 8.98 2.84
N ASP A 736 -18.74 8.70 3.88
CA ASP A 736 -17.67 9.59 4.35
C ASP A 736 -16.49 9.69 3.38
N VAL A 737 -16.01 10.91 3.20
CA VAL A 737 -14.95 11.22 2.23
C VAL A 737 -13.62 11.25 2.98
N GLN A 738 -12.72 10.31 2.67
CA GLN A 738 -11.31 10.39 3.09
C GLN A 738 -10.44 10.86 1.93
N GLN A 739 -9.73 11.96 2.12
CA GLN A 739 -8.77 12.51 1.18
C GLN A 739 -7.36 12.38 1.71
N LYS A 740 -6.45 11.90 0.85
CA LYS A 740 -5.04 11.71 1.17
C LYS A 740 -4.26 12.98 0.83
N MET A 741 -3.64 13.60 1.84
CA MET A 741 -2.82 14.81 1.71
C MET A 741 -1.34 14.45 1.88
N SER A 742 -0.62 14.35 0.77
CA SER A 742 0.77 13.87 0.75
C SER A 742 1.77 15.02 0.59
N TRP A 743 3.00 14.81 1.08
CA TRP A 743 4.16 15.64 0.77
C TRP A 743 5.31 14.76 0.26
N ASN A 744 6.11 15.32 -0.64
CA ASN A 744 7.22 14.61 -1.28
C ASN A 744 8.46 14.56 -0.38
N ALA A 745 9.34 13.59 -0.65
CA ALA A 745 10.66 13.52 -0.01
C ALA A 745 11.48 14.78 -0.36
N GLY A 746 12.21 15.30 0.62
CA GLY A 746 13.00 16.53 0.51
C GLY A 746 12.29 17.80 1.01
N VAL A 747 10.97 17.78 1.22
CA VAL A 747 10.25 18.92 1.81
C VAL A 747 10.30 18.82 3.33
N CYS A 748 11.40 19.28 3.92
CA CYS A 748 11.69 19.07 5.35
C CYS A 748 10.98 20.05 6.32
N ALA A 749 10.16 20.99 5.83
CA ALA A 749 9.48 21.98 6.66
C ALA A 749 7.96 21.75 6.69
N PRO A 750 7.26 22.19 7.76
CA PRO A 750 5.81 22.12 7.80
C PRO A 750 5.15 22.97 6.70
N ILE A 751 4.09 22.44 6.08
CA ILE A 751 3.41 23.08 4.95
C ILE A 751 1.98 23.43 5.37
N VAL A 752 1.54 24.68 5.24
CA VAL A 752 0.14 25.06 5.44
C VAL A 752 -0.64 24.79 4.16
N GLN A 753 -1.78 24.14 4.27
CA GLN A 753 -2.68 23.81 3.16
C GLN A 753 -4.12 24.20 3.51
N THR A 754 -4.90 24.54 2.48
CA THR A 754 -6.33 24.83 2.60
C THR A 754 -7.10 23.97 1.60
N MET A 755 -8.20 23.34 2.03
CA MET A 755 -9.11 22.65 1.12
C MET A 755 -10.57 22.98 1.41
N THR A 756 -11.44 22.86 0.42
CA THR A 756 -12.89 23.12 0.59
C THR A 756 -13.67 21.82 0.47
N HIS A 757 -14.59 21.58 1.41
CA HIS A 757 -15.55 20.48 1.38
C HIS A 757 -16.98 21.02 1.48
N THR A 758 -17.88 20.53 0.63
CA THR A 758 -19.28 20.98 0.58
C THR A 758 -20.20 19.92 1.18
N TYR A 759 -20.83 20.27 2.30
CA TYR A 759 -21.81 19.41 2.94
C TYR A 759 -23.19 19.59 2.30
N THR A 760 -23.66 18.59 1.57
CA THR A 760 -24.91 18.64 0.80
C THR A 760 -26.13 18.08 1.54
N LYS A 761 -25.91 17.43 2.68
CA LYS A 761 -26.95 16.87 3.54
C LYS A 761 -26.97 17.59 4.87
N THR A 762 -28.12 17.57 5.52
CA THR A 762 -28.31 18.14 6.86
C THR A 762 -27.76 17.19 7.90
N GLY A 763 -27.07 17.71 8.91
CA GLY A 763 -26.49 16.89 9.95
C GLY A 763 -25.41 17.61 10.73
N ILE A 764 -24.87 16.90 11.71
CA ILE A 764 -23.66 17.31 12.41
C ILE A 764 -22.51 16.46 11.86
N TYR A 765 -21.50 17.14 11.36
CA TYR A 765 -20.34 16.51 10.73
C TYR A 765 -19.07 16.78 11.54
N LEU A 766 -18.15 15.84 11.48
CA LEU A 766 -16.81 15.93 12.03
C LEU A 766 -15.79 15.84 10.89
N ALA A 767 -14.99 16.89 10.74
CA ALA A 767 -13.78 16.85 9.94
C ALA A 767 -12.60 16.42 10.83
N GLN A 768 -11.81 15.44 10.40
CA GLN A 768 -10.65 14.93 11.13
C GLN A 768 -9.41 14.85 10.25
N LEU A 769 -8.29 15.36 10.75
CA LEU A 769 -6.97 15.15 10.16
C LEU A 769 -6.29 14.00 10.90
N ASN A 770 -5.86 12.98 10.17
CA ASN A 770 -5.32 11.72 10.69
C ASN A 770 -3.94 11.44 10.07
N ASN A 771 -3.09 10.70 10.76
CA ASN A 771 -1.79 10.23 10.23
C ASN A 771 -1.83 8.70 10.10
N PRO A 772 -1.22 8.08 9.09
CA PRO A 772 -1.19 6.62 8.98
C PRO A 772 -0.55 5.98 10.21
N GLY A 773 -1.36 5.27 11.00
CA GLY A 773 -0.94 4.65 12.26
C GLY A 773 -1.21 5.47 13.53
N ILE A 774 -1.84 6.66 13.42
CA ILE A 774 -2.27 7.49 14.55
C ILE A 774 -3.72 7.93 14.33
N VAL A 775 -4.57 7.78 15.35
CA VAL A 775 -5.92 8.35 15.33
C VAL A 775 -5.83 9.83 15.74
N GLN A 776 -6.31 10.71 14.86
CA GLN A 776 -6.66 12.13 15.09
C GLN A 776 -5.50 13.08 15.50
N LEU A 777 -4.94 13.79 14.52
CA LEU A 777 -4.03 14.93 14.70
C LEU A 777 -4.74 16.27 14.97
N GLY A 778 -5.99 16.42 14.48
CA GLY A 778 -6.82 17.62 14.66
C GLY A 778 -8.26 17.38 14.17
N SER A 779 -9.23 18.15 14.67
CA SER A 779 -10.64 18.01 14.28
C SER A 779 -11.43 19.32 14.32
N ALA A 780 -12.47 19.42 13.48
CA ALA A 780 -13.43 20.52 13.45
C ALA A 780 -14.86 20.01 13.28
N LYS A 781 -15.80 20.54 14.07
CA LYS A 781 -17.22 20.16 14.05
C LYS A 781 -18.04 21.16 13.23
N ILE A 782 -18.85 20.67 12.30
CA ILE A 782 -19.66 21.45 11.36
C ILE A 782 -21.13 21.12 11.53
N SER A 783 -21.97 22.14 11.67
CA SER A 783 -23.43 21.98 11.78
C SER A 783 -24.13 22.42 10.50
N VAL A 784 -24.81 21.50 9.82
CA VAL A 784 -25.47 21.77 8.54
C VAL A 784 -26.97 21.64 8.72
N ALA A 785 -27.68 22.76 8.65
CA ALA A 785 -29.14 22.80 8.70
C ALA A 785 -29.76 22.53 7.31
N ALA A 786 -31.03 22.12 7.30
CA ALA A 786 -31.81 22.09 6.08
C ALA A 786 -31.83 23.49 5.47
N ALA A 787 -31.55 23.57 4.16
CA ALA A 787 -32.05 24.72 3.42
C ALA A 787 -33.56 24.82 3.70
N PRO A 788 -34.10 26.01 3.99
CA PRO A 788 -35.54 26.21 4.02
C PRO A 788 -36.12 25.60 2.73
N PRO A 789 -37.22 24.86 2.78
CA PRO A 789 -37.88 24.41 1.56
C PRO A 789 -38.10 25.63 0.65
N PRO A 790 -37.95 25.50 -0.68
CA PRO A 790 -38.39 26.54 -1.58
C PRO A 790 -39.81 26.92 -1.17
N PRO A 791 -40.14 28.21 -0.98
CA PRO A 791 -41.50 28.58 -0.68
C PRO A 791 -42.39 27.94 -1.74
N GLU A 792 -43.32 27.10 -1.30
CA GLU A 792 -44.39 26.63 -2.17
C GLU A 792 -45.05 27.90 -2.70
N VAL A 793 -44.95 28.13 -4.02
CA VAL A 793 -45.60 29.28 -4.66
C VAL A 793 -47.09 28.96 -4.70
N VAL A 794 -47.74 29.10 -3.55
CA VAL A 794 -49.15 29.42 -3.46
C VAL A 794 -49.20 30.91 -3.76
N LEU A 795 -49.61 31.27 -4.97
CA LEU A 795 -50.08 32.62 -5.25
C LEU A 795 -51.14 32.94 -4.18
N PRO A 796 -50.93 33.98 -3.33
CA PRO A 796 -51.92 34.37 -2.36
C PRO A 796 -53.25 34.61 -3.07
N GLY A 797 -54.33 34.09 -2.50
CA GLY A 797 -55.68 34.41 -2.92
C GLY A 797 -55.84 35.93 -2.99
N THR A 798 -55.99 36.42 -4.23
CA THR A 798 -56.51 37.72 -4.65
C THR A 798 -56.66 38.79 -3.58
N THR A 799 -55.69 39.70 -3.50
CA THR A 799 -55.97 41.14 -3.57
C THR A 799 -54.84 41.84 -4.33
N ALA A 800 -55.21 42.47 -5.44
CA ALA A 800 -54.60 43.62 -6.11
C ALA A 800 -53.06 43.76 -6.09
N GLU A 801 -52.47 43.67 -7.30
CA GLU A 801 -51.26 44.36 -7.78
C GLU A 801 -49.99 43.55 -8.05
N ASP A 802 -49.76 42.36 -7.47
CA ASP A 802 -48.48 41.64 -7.70
C ASP A 802 -48.61 40.23 -8.32
N ILE A 803 -47.81 39.94 -9.35
CA ILE A 803 -47.80 38.66 -10.09
C ILE A 803 -46.43 38.02 -10.23
N VAL A 804 -45.41 38.58 -9.58
CA VAL A 804 -44.03 38.14 -9.72
C VAL A 804 -43.45 37.83 -8.36
N VAL A 805 -42.60 36.80 -8.32
CA VAL A 805 -41.88 36.36 -7.12
C VAL A 805 -40.46 35.95 -7.53
N ALA A 806 -39.46 36.34 -6.74
CA ALA A 806 -38.09 35.87 -6.90
C ALA A 806 -37.84 34.57 -6.13
N ASP A 807 -36.96 33.72 -6.66
CA ASP A 807 -36.49 32.53 -5.97
C ASP A 807 -35.64 32.86 -4.73
N VAL A 808 -34.90 33.97 -4.78
CA VAL A 808 -34.10 34.53 -3.68
C VAL A 808 -34.08 36.06 -3.72
N ASN A 809 -34.19 36.70 -2.56
CA ASN A 809 -34.35 38.16 -2.46
C ASN A 809 -33.10 38.87 -1.88
N GLU A 810 -32.07 38.14 -1.47
CA GLU A 810 -30.83 38.71 -0.92
C GLU A 810 -29.58 37.84 -1.23
N GLY A 811 -28.47 38.46 -1.63
CA GLY A 811 -27.20 37.75 -1.86
C GLY A 811 -26.03 38.66 -2.27
N THR A 812 -24.82 38.12 -2.43
CA THR A 812 -23.59 38.88 -2.73
C THR A 812 -23.29 38.97 -4.23
N ALA A 813 -22.90 40.16 -4.72
CA ALA A 813 -22.55 40.35 -6.13
C ALA A 813 -21.32 39.50 -6.58
N PRO A 814 -21.34 38.90 -7.79
CA PRO A 814 -22.45 38.84 -8.74
C PRO A 814 -23.56 37.87 -8.28
N PHE A 815 -24.80 38.35 -8.24
CA PHE A 815 -25.94 37.64 -7.65
C PHE A 815 -27.02 37.33 -8.70
N PRO A 816 -27.13 36.07 -9.18
CA PRO A 816 -28.20 35.65 -10.09
C PRO A 816 -29.52 35.41 -9.33
N VAL A 817 -30.62 35.95 -9.84
CA VAL A 817 -31.98 35.80 -9.29
C VAL A 817 -32.93 35.36 -10.39
N THR A 818 -33.73 34.32 -10.13
CA THR A 818 -34.76 33.82 -11.03
C THR A 818 -36.15 34.26 -10.56
N PHE A 819 -36.85 35.00 -11.40
CA PHE A 819 -38.20 35.47 -11.14
C PHE A 819 -39.23 34.58 -11.84
N SER A 820 -40.25 34.17 -11.09
CA SER A 820 -41.44 33.49 -11.61
C SER A 820 -42.60 34.47 -11.66
N TYR A 821 -43.31 34.55 -12.80
CA TYR A 821 -44.46 35.44 -12.95
C TYR A 821 -45.60 34.84 -13.78
N LEU A 822 -46.82 35.34 -13.58
CA LEU A 822 -48.02 34.84 -14.26
C LEU A 822 -48.27 35.56 -15.60
N LEU A 823 -48.04 34.89 -16.73
CA LEU A 823 -48.36 35.40 -18.08
C LEU A 823 -49.85 35.27 -18.40
N ASN A 824 -50.41 36.29 -19.05
CA ASN A 824 -51.85 36.45 -19.33
C ASN A 824 -52.72 36.34 -18.06
N ARG A 825 -52.41 37.14 -17.04
CA ARG A 825 -53.10 37.16 -15.74
C ARG A 825 -54.62 37.23 -15.85
N THR A 826 -55.15 37.94 -16.84
CA THR A 826 -56.61 38.11 -17.02
C THR A 826 -57.26 36.97 -17.80
N ALA A 827 -56.48 35.95 -18.21
CA ALA A 827 -56.91 34.90 -19.13
C ALA A 827 -57.56 35.47 -20.41
N SER A 828 -57.04 36.61 -20.89
CA SER A 828 -57.54 37.30 -22.07
C SER A 828 -57.38 36.43 -23.31
N CYS A 829 -58.47 36.30 -24.08
CA CYS A 829 -58.43 35.66 -25.40
C CYS A 829 -57.89 36.60 -26.49
N SER A 830 -57.71 37.89 -26.20
CA SER A 830 -57.07 38.85 -27.10
C SER A 830 -55.56 38.82 -26.91
N ALA A 831 -54.81 39.06 -27.99
CA ALA A 831 -53.36 39.17 -27.90
C ALA A 831 -52.95 40.29 -26.94
N GLY A 832 -51.86 40.08 -26.19
CA GLY A 832 -51.35 41.06 -25.23
C GLY A 832 -49.87 40.81 -24.92
N ALA A 833 -49.27 41.73 -24.16
CA ALA A 833 -47.85 41.68 -23.83
C ALA A 833 -47.54 42.36 -22.50
N TYR A 834 -46.50 41.88 -21.84
CA TYR A 834 -45.86 42.46 -20.67
C TYR A 834 -44.48 43.00 -21.01
N THR A 835 -44.13 44.12 -20.40
CA THR A 835 -42.76 44.63 -20.33
C THR A 835 -42.23 44.43 -18.92
N LEU A 836 -41.08 43.78 -18.79
CA LEU A 836 -40.41 43.47 -17.53
C LEU A 836 -39.14 44.31 -17.42
N TYR A 837 -39.04 45.10 -16.37
CA TYR A 837 -37.90 45.99 -16.11
C TYR A 837 -37.09 45.45 -14.95
N PHE A 838 -35.76 45.42 -15.10
CA PHE A 838 -34.80 45.06 -14.05
C PHE A 838 -33.87 46.25 -13.83
N GLY A 839 -33.92 46.87 -12.64
CA GLY A 839 -33.14 48.07 -12.36
C GLY A 839 -33.18 48.52 -10.91
N ASP A 840 -32.47 49.60 -10.58
CA ASP A 840 -32.57 50.25 -9.26
C ASP A 840 -33.68 51.33 -9.24
N GLU A 841 -33.92 51.97 -8.09
CA GLU A 841 -34.97 53.01 -7.97
C GLU A 841 -34.68 54.30 -8.78
N ASN A 842 -33.45 54.49 -9.26
CA ASN A 842 -33.01 55.72 -9.94
C ASN A 842 -32.95 55.60 -11.47
N TRP A 843 -33.26 54.42 -12.01
CA TRP A 843 -33.30 54.11 -13.45
C TRP A 843 -32.05 54.55 -14.24
N ALA A 844 -30.86 54.26 -13.71
CA ALA A 844 -29.59 54.67 -14.30
C ALA A 844 -29.03 53.65 -15.31
N ALA A 845 -27.95 54.01 -16.01
CA ALA A 845 -27.35 53.19 -17.07
C ALA A 845 -26.95 51.77 -16.57
N GLY A 846 -27.71 50.75 -16.98
CA GLY A 846 -27.56 49.35 -16.55
C GLY A 846 -28.88 48.58 -16.53
N ASP A 847 -30.01 49.30 -16.50
CA ASP A 847 -31.33 48.67 -16.48
C ASP A 847 -31.68 48.01 -17.81
N THR A 848 -32.34 46.85 -17.72
CA THR A 848 -32.74 46.08 -18.91
C THR A 848 -34.24 45.87 -18.93
N ALA A 849 -34.85 46.09 -20.09
CA ALA A 849 -36.24 45.75 -20.35
C ALA A 849 -36.32 44.46 -21.17
N LYS A 850 -37.23 43.56 -20.80
CA LYS A 850 -37.57 42.34 -21.54
C LYS A 850 -39.05 42.37 -21.87
N HIS A 851 -39.45 41.66 -22.92
CA HIS A 851 -40.84 41.57 -23.35
C HIS A 851 -41.30 40.12 -23.35
N SER A 852 -42.54 39.90 -22.92
CA SER A 852 -43.21 38.60 -22.98
C SER A 852 -44.62 38.81 -23.54
N SER A 853 -45.05 38.03 -24.53
CA SER A 853 -46.32 38.23 -25.21
C SER A 853 -47.10 36.93 -25.39
N TRP A 854 -48.43 37.06 -25.55
CA TRP A 854 -49.32 35.96 -25.87
C TRP A 854 -50.20 36.31 -27.08
N GLY A 855 -50.48 35.30 -27.90
CA GLY A 855 -51.27 35.44 -29.13
C GLY A 855 -52.78 35.43 -28.89
N ALA A 856 -53.54 35.90 -29.89
CA ALA A 856 -54.99 35.79 -29.88
C ALA A 856 -55.42 34.31 -29.83
N GLY A 857 -56.37 33.98 -28.95
CA GLY A 857 -56.81 32.60 -28.66
C GLY A 857 -56.11 31.92 -27.48
N GLY A 858 -55.08 32.54 -26.89
CA GLY A 858 -54.38 32.03 -25.71
C GLY A 858 -55.10 32.31 -24.39
N CYS A 859 -56.37 31.88 -24.25
CA CYS A 859 -57.28 32.14 -23.12
C CYS A 859 -56.89 31.44 -21.79
N ALA A 860 -55.60 31.29 -21.50
CA ALA A 860 -55.10 30.58 -20.33
C ALA A 860 -53.96 31.35 -19.67
N GLN A 861 -53.91 31.28 -18.35
CA GLN A 861 -52.80 31.75 -17.53
C GLN A 861 -51.65 30.74 -17.61
N SER A 862 -50.40 31.21 -17.60
CA SER A 862 -49.24 30.32 -17.49
C SER A 862 -48.16 30.95 -16.63
N ILE A 863 -47.42 30.13 -15.88
CA ILE A 863 -46.27 30.61 -15.10
C ILE A 863 -45.05 30.62 -16.03
N GLN A 864 -44.32 31.72 -16.03
CA GLN A 864 -43.09 31.91 -16.79
C GLN A 864 -41.96 32.25 -15.84
N THR A 865 -40.73 31.90 -16.22
CA THR A 865 -39.54 32.18 -15.42
C THR A 865 -38.52 32.99 -16.20
N ILE A 866 -37.83 33.92 -15.55
CA ILE A 866 -36.75 34.71 -16.15
C ILE A 866 -35.64 34.98 -15.12
N THR A 867 -34.39 34.78 -15.50
CA THR A 867 -33.23 35.00 -14.63
C THR A 867 -32.51 36.30 -14.98
N HIS A 868 -32.15 37.09 -13.97
CA HIS A 868 -31.36 38.31 -14.08
C HIS A 868 -30.21 38.30 -13.06
N THR A 869 -29.02 38.77 -13.45
CA THR A 869 -27.83 38.77 -12.58
C THR A 869 -27.42 40.19 -12.21
N TYR A 870 -27.47 40.50 -10.92
CA TYR A 870 -27.06 41.79 -10.38
C TYR A 870 -25.58 41.79 -10.00
N THR A 871 -24.79 42.67 -10.61
CA THR A 871 -23.32 42.64 -10.51
C THR A 871 -22.74 43.67 -9.55
N GLN A 872 -23.57 44.56 -9.01
CA GLN A 872 -23.15 45.62 -8.09
C GLN A 872 -23.95 45.53 -6.77
N LYS A 873 -23.35 46.04 -5.68
CA LYS A 873 -24.06 46.19 -4.41
C LYS A 873 -25.15 47.25 -4.57
N GLY A 874 -26.37 46.93 -4.16
CA GLY A 874 -27.50 47.85 -4.27
C GLY A 874 -28.81 47.18 -3.88
N ILE A 875 -29.87 47.97 -3.80
CA ILE A 875 -31.24 47.47 -3.72
C ILE A 875 -31.83 47.66 -5.10
N TYR A 876 -32.27 46.55 -5.70
CA TYR A 876 -32.81 46.49 -7.05
C TYR A 876 -34.27 46.06 -7.02
N LYS A 877 -34.98 46.33 -8.11
CA LYS A 877 -36.36 45.94 -8.32
C LYS A 877 -36.54 45.31 -9.69
N MET A 878 -37.37 44.28 -9.73
CA MET A 878 -38.03 43.87 -10.96
C MET A 878 -39.44 44.45 -10.99
N GLN A 879 -39.87 45.05 -12.10
CA GLN A 879 -41.25 45.51 -12.29
C GLN A 879 -41.87 44.96 -13.58
N ILE A 880 -43.16 44.64 -13.56
CA ILE A 880 -43.93 44.17 -14.71
C ILE A 880 -45.05 45.15 -15.04
N PHE A 881 -45.18 45.51 -16.31
CA PHE A 881 -46.25 46.37 -16.82
C PHE A 881 -47.04 45.68 -17.95
N ASP A 882 -48.37 45.67 -17.83
CA ASP A 882 -49.30 45.20 -18.85
C ASP A 882 -49.53 46.24 -19.94
N GLN A 883 -49.17 45.89 -21.18
CA GLN A 883 -49.26 46.78 -22.33
C GLN A 883 -50.57 46.62 -23.12
N SER A 884 -51.50 45.76 -22.71
CA SER A 884 -52.73 45.47 -23.47
C SER A 884 -53.68 46.67 -23.63
N SER A 885 -53.55 47.72 -22.79
CA SER A 885 -54.36 48.94 -22.83
C SER A 885 -53.63 50.18 -23.39
N GLY A 886 -52.38 50.04 -23.84
CA GLY A 886 -51.58 51.12 -24.46
C GLY A 886 -50.94 52.13 -23.50
N ALA A 887 -51.30 52.15 -22.21
CA ALA A 887 -50.71 53.06 -21.22
C ALA A 887 -49.76 52.37 -20.20
N GLY A 888 -49.54 51.06 -20.31
CA GLY A 888 -48.69 50.30 -19.38
C GLY A 888 -49.26 50.27 -17.95
N VAL A 889 -50.10 49.29 -17.63
CA VAL A 889 -50.67 49.14 -16.28
C VAL A 889 -49.72 48.35 -15.40
N PHE A 890 -49.36 48.87 -14.23
CA PHE A 890 -48.51 48.14 -13.27
C PHE A 890 -49.14 46.79 -12.90
N ALA A 891 -48.37 45.72 -13.05
CA ALA A 891 -48.84 44.35 -12.91
C ALA A 891 -48.13 43.57 -11.80
N GLY A 892 -46.97 44.04 -11.32
CA GLY A 892 -46.28 43.50 -10.16
C GLY A 892 -44.83 43.97 -10.01
N SER A 893 -44.23 43.79 -8.83
CA SER A 893 -42.82 44.04 -8.59
C SER A 893 -42.20 43.22 -7.46
N GLU A 894 -40.92 42.90 -7.58
CA GLU A 894 -40.17 42.19 -6.55
C GLU A 894 -38.85 42.91 -6.23
N LEU A 895 -38.46 42.95 -4.95
CA LEU A 895 -37.24 43.62 -4.48
C LEU A 895 -36.10 42.62 -4.27
N VAL A 896 -34.88 43.01 -4.66
CA VAL A 896 -33.66 42.22 -4.50
C VAL A 896 -32.57 43.05 -3.82
N THR A 897 -32.02 42.55 -2.72
CA THR A 897 -30.91 43.19 -2.00
C THR A 897 -29.59 42.53 -2.34
N VAL A 898 -28.66 43.28 -2.93
CA VAL A 898 -27.34 42.78 -3.32
C VAL A 898 -26.29 43.37 -2.40
N LEU A 899 -25.59 42.50 -1.67
CA LEU A 899 -24.52 42.84 -0.76
C LEU A 899 -23.17 42.92 -1.49
N ALA A 900 -22.23 43.71 -0.94
CA ALA A 900 -20.86 43.71 -1.46
C ALA A 900 -20.17 42.38 -1.15
N ALA A 901 -19.40 41.87 -2.12
CA ALA A 901 -18.46 40.79 -1.86
C ALA A 901 -17.52 41.19 -0.70
N PRO A 902 -17.18 40.26 0.22
CA PRO A 902 -16.27 40.56 1.30
C PRO A 902 -14.91 40.96 0.72
N VAL A 903 -14.54 42.23 0.93
CA VAL A 903 -13.18 42.70 0.62
C VAL A 903 -12.26 42.03 1.63
N ALA A 904 -11.21 41.36 1.15
CA ALA A 904 -10.17 40.79 2.00
C ALA A 904 -9.59 41.90 2.90
N SER A 905 -10.06 41.98 4.15
CA SER A 905 -9.47 42.86 5.13
C SER A 905 -8.15 42.23 5.57
N ALA A 906 -7.03 42.87 5.22
CA ALA A 906 -5.75 42.62 5.84
C ALA A 906 -5.88 42.93 7.35
N SER A 907 -6.21 41.92 8.17
CA SER A 907 -6.03 42.01 9.60
C SER A 907 -4.53 41.85 9.88
N PHE A 908 -3.87 42.95 10.23
CA PHE A 908 -2.51 42.94 10.75
C PHE A 908 -2.48 42.08 12.03
N ASP A 909 -1.81 40.94 11.97
CA ASP A 909 -1.59 40.03 13.08
C ASP A 909 -0.46 40.57 13.98
N TYR A 910 -0.84 41.20 15.09
CA TYR A 910 0.08 41.71 16.12
C TYR A 910 0.91 40.59 16.80
N LEU A 911 0.46 39.33 16.79
CA LEU A 911 1.19 38.21 17.40
C LEU A 911 2.24 37.61 16.45
N GLY A 912 1.96 37.58 15.14
CA GLY A 912 2.91 37.11 14.13
C GLY A 912 4.18 37.95 14.08
N ALA A 913 4.05 39.28 14.20
CA ALA A 913 5.19 40.20 14.19
C ALA A 913 6.07 40.09 15.46
N TYR A 914 5.48 39.77 16.61
CA TYR A 914 6.22 39.55 17.86
C TYR A 914 7.05 38.26 17.81
N SER A 915 6.51 37.19 17.21
CA SER A 915 7.20 35.90 17.05
C SER A 915 8.42 35.98 16.11
N SER A 916 8.32 36.72 15.00
CA SER A 916 9.45 36.88 14.09
C SER A 916 10.56 37.72 14.68
N ALA A 917 10.24 38.79 15.42
CA ALA A 917 11.24 39.66 16.07
C ALA A 917 11.91 38.98 17.28
N PHE A 918 11.17 38.19 18.06
CA PHE A 918 11.72 37.45 19.20
C PHE A 918 12.68 36.34 18.75
N ASN A 919 12.35 35.62 17.67
CA ASN A 919 13.19 34.54 17.14
C ASN A 919 14.39 35.04 16.31
N SER A 920 14.30 36.20 15.66
CA SER A 920 15.44 36.76 14.90
C SER A 920 16.52 37.37 15.80
N HIS A 921 16.19 37.79 17.03
CA HIS A 921 17.13 38.46 17.93
C HIS A 921 17.78 37.58 19.00
N LEU A 922 17.28 36.36 19.25
CA LEU A 922 17.98 35.41 20.14
C LEU A 922 19.29 34.88 19.54
N ALA A 923 19.39 34.84 18.21
CA ALA A 923 20.61 34.45 17.51
C ALA A 923 21.74 35.50 17.60
N VAL A 924 21.41 36.75 17.93
CA VAL A 924 22.39 37.85 18.06
C VAL A 924 22.83 38.08 19.51
N VAL A 925 21.99 37.72 20.50
CA VAL A 925 22.34 37.85 21.93
C VAL A 925 23.22 36.68 22.44
N ALA A 926 23.21 35.52 21.76
CA ALA A 926 24.02 34.36 22.15
C ALA A 926 25.54 34.52 21.94
N VAL A 927 26.01 35.63 21.34
CA VAL A 927 27.45 35.88 21.09
C VAL A 927 28.03 36.96 22.03
N GLY A 928 27.25 37.54 22.95
CA GLY A 928 27.68 38.71 23.73
C GLY A 928 27.55 38.62 25.26
N MET A 929 27.23 37.47 25.85
CA MET A 929 27.00 37.35 27.31
C MET A 929 28.11 36.55 28.00
N ILE A 930 29.27 37.17 28.22
CA ILE A 930 30.27 36.65 29.17
C ILE A 930 30.60 37.64 30.31
N ASP A 931 30.29 38.95 30.23
CA ASP A 931 30.78 39.91 31.27
C ASP A 931 29.80 41.03 31.72
N ALA A 932 28.50 40.78 31.87
CA ALA A 932 27.57 41.80 32.40
C ALA A 932 27.00 41.44 33.80
N PRO A 933 27.10 42.33 34.81
CA PRO A 933 26.59 42.07 36.15
C PRO A 933 25.05 42.05 36.22
N LEU A 934 24.54 41.12 37.03
CA LEU A 934 23.14 40.71 37.14
C LEU A 934 22.14 41.86 37.41
N SER A 935 22.61 42.94 38.04
CA SER A 935 21.78 44.11 38.37
C SER A 935 21.29 44.88 37.15
N ILE A 936 22.05 44.89 36.05
CA ILE A 936 21.64 45.54 34.80
C ILE A 936 20.60 44.69 34.06
N LEU A 937 20.68 43.36 34.22
CA LEU A 937 19.76 42.41 33.61
C LEU A 937 18.37 42.48 34.25
N THR A 938 18.30 42.70 35.57
CA THR A 938 17.03 42.84 36.29
C THR A 938 16.29 44.14 35.95
N ASP A 939 17.01 45.25 35.78
CA ASP A 939 16.40 46.53 35.39
C ASP A 939 15.89 46.50 33.94
N ALA A 940 16.67 45.92 33.02
CA ALA A 940 16.28 45.78 31.62
C ALA A 940 15.07 44.85 31.42
N LEU A 941 14.95 43.79 32.23
CA LEU A 941 13.79 42.91 32.21
C LEU A 941 12.58 43.57 32.88
N GLY A 942 12.77 44.32 33.98
CA GLY A 942 11.72 45.08 34.65
C GLY A 942 11.04 46.10 33.73
N ASP A 943 11.84 46.87 32.98
CA ASP A 943 11.31 47.84 32.01
C ASP A 943 10.60 47.18 30.81
N LEU A 944 11.00 45.96 30.45
CA LEU A 944 10.36 45.18 29.38
C LEU A 944 8.98 44.67 29.79
N PHE A 945 8.83 44.20 31.03
CA PHE A 945 7.55 43.73 31.56
C PHE A 945 6.58 44.88 31.83
N TYR A 946 7.08 46.03 32.29
CA TYR A 946 6.28 47.23 32.49
C TYR A 946 5.72 47.79 31.18
N ASN A 947 6.51 47.82 30.09
CA ASN A 947 6.04 48.27 28.78
C ASN A 947 5.16 47.24 28.05
N ALA A 948 5.20 45.97 28.44
CA ALA A 948 4.31 44.92 27.94
C ALA A 948 2.96 44.85 28.69
N GLY A 949 2.75 45.69 29.71
CA GLY A 949 1.49 45.75 30.46
C GLY A 949 1.21 44.53 31.34
N ILE A 950 2.24 43.76 31.69
CA ILE A 950 2.13 42.58 32.56
C ILE A 950 2.59 43.02 33.96
N TYR A 951 1.63 43.10 34.90
CA TYR A 951 1.88 43.42 36.31
C TYR A 951 2.32 42.20 37.12
#